data_AF-A0A0S8GU83-F1
#
_entry.id   AF-A0A0S8GU83-F1
#
_cell.length_a   1.000
_cell.length_b   1.000
_cell.length_c   1.000
_cell.angle_alpha   90.00
_cell.angle_beta   90.00
_cell.angle_gamma   90.00
#
_symmetry.space_group_name_H-M   'P 1'
#
loop_
_entity.id
_entity.type
_entity.pdbx_description
1 polymer ?
#
loop_
_entity_poly.entity_id
_entity_poly.type
_entity_poly.pdbx_seq_one_letter_code
_entity_poly.pdbx_strand_id
1 'polypeptide(L)'
;MRLIGCIIIIVLIAGGADFCKAQLPVFYQVDEIKIYDTQKNFKNPYTPIQVQNKQDWKQITEPDFSGDLCLENSRMVLILRKYAAGPEAYYKIGPLYSEAFTLAPLADDDDPLVRVQSCEIINIDQAQVHLKTSFETKSEKPVTLDYFIKPYRTNLEIRPGTGVRKLSLKSVSRYIIVPDLYADDLLIDPLAAKLSRLYLPEDNHLFLQMKDDGNAIIICNWLANDDPGEMELTLGSTSRQRLNTETVIDLDNKDVVWVSVLAYVGIWHHLHSSELNVYEQVPLKWVIPFRASWRADYQRVDRRAAGLTDSFWNAIMLGNGTFMSAPGLMEMQIIDGQYVIEGSQEIKRLVRRSVVNEYIGNGWWPFLGWFLQPFYTSGNRAFMKLPKYDQLATARYSGPIVIYPLLDEIAADPASQTVEDVWRDTLGAGYLDLLDLADLNRRPEEDYYPPTCFTTEYCEDIFEALEEVPRREHIVSMLEQMKVFVSNTRRRLEAYVDWQEDIQFLYHEMSSAEDPNLVPVVRVMENVTLQLTRRYDQERSKMRTPSYAADLADRVINLIDDRSFSKIARCKQTCSRIRDIGDTQDELLGELRDIMKIARQRAGVLHTRQTDPHVRKFLRLVRARTKEILRISYDMEGKQ
;
A
#
# COMPACT_ATOMS: atom_id res chain seq x y z
N MET A 1 52.93 18.22 54.27
CA MET A 1 53.55 17.87 52.99
C MET A 1 52.90 16.57 52.50
N ARG A 2 52.07 16.66 51.44
CA ARG A 2 51.54 15.61 50.53
C ARG A 2 50.90 14.33 51.15
N LEU A 3 49.58 14.19 51.12
CA LEU A 3 48.74 13.59 50.05
C LEU A 3 48.96 12.07 49.87
N ILE A 4 47.96 11.28 50.26
CA ILE A 4 47.23 10.27 49.45
C ILE A 4 45.98 9.91 50.26
N GLY A 5 44.81 10.36 49.79
CA GLY A 5 43.51 9.95 50.31
C GLY A 5 42.89 8.96 49.35
N CYS A 6 42.58 7.75 49.84
CA CYS A 6 41.73 6.80 49.14
C CYS A 6 40.27 7.26 49.28
N ILE A 7 39.73 7.82 48.19
CA ILE A 7 38.29 8.05 48.05
C ILE A 7 37.68 6.74 47.58
N ILE A 8 36.85 6.14 48.43
CA ILE A 8 35.93 5.07 48.04
C ILE A 8 34.79 5.75 47.26
N ILE A 9 34.80 5.58 45.93
CA ILE A 9 33.68 5.97 45.07
C ILE A 9 32.65 4.85 45.14
N ILE A 10 31.54 5.11 45.82
CA ILE A 10 30.31 4.32 45.69
C ILE A 10 29.72 4.68 44.33
N VAL A 11 29.91 3.82 43.33
CA VAL A 11 29.21 3.89 42.05
C VAL A 11 27.79 3.38 42.30
N LEU A 12 26.85 4.30 42.48
CA LEU A 12 25.42 4.03 42.33
C LEU A 12 25.17 3.73 40.85
N ILE A 13 25.00 2.45 40.54
CA ILE A 13 24.47 1.99 39.25
C ILE A 13 22.98 2.39 39.22
N ALA A 14 22.69 3.59 38.75
CA ALA A 14 21.36 3.99 38.32
C ALA A 14 21.12 3.38 36.92
N GLY A 15 20.82 2.09 36.90
CA GLY A 15 20.38 1.38 35.72
C GLY A 15 18.87 1.51 35.55
N GLY A 16 18.47 2.07 34.41
CA GLY A 16 17.34 1.58 33.62
C GLY A 16 15.92 1.87 34.10
N ALA A 17 15.11 2.33 33.14
CA ALA A 17 13.64 2.34 33.15
C ALA A 17 12.94 3.50 33.88
N ASP A 18 13.28 4.73 33.54
CA ASP A 18 12.33 5.85 33.57
C ASP A 18 12.51 6.71 32.31
N PHE A 19 12.39 6.07 31.13
CA PHE A 19 12.09 6.80 29.91
C PHE A 19 10.57 6.92 29.83
N CYS A 20 10.09 8.16 29.76
CA CYS A 20 8.69 8.55 29.66
C CYS A 20 7.85 7.50 28.92
N LYS A 21 7.08 6.71 29.66
CA LYS A 21 5.84 6.16 29.10
C LYS A 21 5.03 7.38 28.72
N ALA A 22 4.96 7.71 27.43
CA ALA A 22 3.91 8.56 26.94
C ALA A 22 2.62 7.94 27.47
N GLN A 23 1.94 8.64 28.38
CA GLN A 23 0.63 8.20 28.83
C GLN A 23 -0.21 8.06 27.57
N LEU A 24 -0.58 6.82 27.26
CA LEU A 24 -1.53 6.54 26.19
C LEU A 24 -2.75 7.44 26.45
N PRO A 25 -3.23 8.17 25.45
CA PRO A 25 -4.42 8.98 25.63
C PRO A 25 -5.56 8.05 26.04
N VAL A 26 -6.06 8.23 27.27
CA VAL A 26 -7.30 7.60 27.71
C VAL A 26 -8.41 8.24 26.91
N PHE A 27 -8.89 7.57 25.87
CA PHE A 27 -10.07 8.00 25.14
C PHE A 27 -11.27 7.70 26.02
N TYR A 28 -11.90 8.76 26.54
CA TYR A 28 -13.22 8.62 27.14
C TYR A 28 -14.19 8.29 26.02
N GLN A 29 -14.85 7.13 26.13
CA GLN A 29 -15.98 6.81 25.29
C GLN A 29 -17.09 7.86 25.54
N VAL A 30 -17.33 8.78 24.59
CA VAL A 30 -18.58 9.58 24.54
C VAL A 30 -19.56 8.88 23.60
N ASP A 31 -20.61 8.26 24.18
CA ASP A 31 -21.54 7.41 23.43
C ASP A 31 -22.43 8.15 22.43
N GLU A 32 -22.33 9.49 22.39
CA GLU A 32 -23.19 10.36 21.62
C GLU A 32 -22.40 11.44 20.88
N ILE A 33 -22.91 11.86 19.71
CA ILE A 33 -22.40 13.02 18.99
C ILE A 33 -22.86 14.28 19.72
N LYS A 34 -21.90 15.13 20.11
CA LYS A 34 -22.22 16.43 20.72
C LYS A 34 -22.44 17.46 19.63
N ILE A 35 -23.60 18.10 19.66
CA ILE A 35 -24.01 19.13 18.71
C ILE A 35 -23.99 20.48 19.41
N TYR A 36 -23.34 21.47 18.84
CA TYR A 36 -23.26 22.81 19.38
C TYR A 36 -23.69 23.87 18.36
N ASP A 37 -24.50 24.82 18.81
CA ASP A 37 -24.71 26.11 18.16
C ASP A 37 -23.71 27.12 18.74
N THR A 38 -22.83 27.64 17.89
CA THR A 38 -21.80 28.62 18.27
C THR A 38 -22.39 30.00 18.63
N GLN A 39 -23.70 30.21 18.47
CA GLN A 39 -24.46 31.46 18.73
C GLN A 39 -24.01 32.66 17.88
N LYS A 40 -22.95 32.53 17.08
CA LYS A 40 -22.33 33.58 16.28
C LYS A 40 -21.88 32.98 14.95
N ASN A 41 -21.90 33.79 13.90
CA ASN A 41 -21.42 33.37 12.58
C ASN A 41 -20.02 33.95 12.35
N PHE A 42 -19.03 33.10 12.16
CA PHE A 42 -17.65 33.54 11.95
C PHE A 42 -17.27 33.53 10.47
N LYS A 43 -16.61 34.60 10.03
CA LYS A 43 -16.12 34.73 8.64
C LYS A 43 -14.86 33.92 8.38
N ASN A 44 -13.99 33.81 9.38
CA ASN A 44 -12.73 33.07 9.29
C ASN A 44 -12.88 31.67 9.89
N PRO A 45 -12.05 30.71 9.47
CA PRO A 45 -11.95 29.40 10.12
C PRO A 45 -11.69 29.53 11.62
N TYR A 46 -12.18 28.57 12.40
CA TYR A 46 -11.93 28.52 13.83
C TYR A 46 -10.49 28.08 14.09
N THR A 47 -9.80 28.74 15.01
CA THR A 47 -8.51 28.23 15.48
C THR A 47 -8.72 26.98 16.34
N PRO A 48 -7.76 26.04 16.39
CA PRO A 48 -7.88 24.86 17.24
C PRO A 48 -8.18 25.17 18.72
N ILE A 49 -7.67 26.30 19.23
CA ILE A 49 -7.94 26.76 20.61
C ILE A 49 -9.41 27.13 20.79
N GLN A 50 -10.05 27.76 19.80
CA GLN A 50 -11.48 28.08 19.87
C GLN A 50 -12.32 26.80 19.86
N VAL A 51 -11.97 25.83 19.02
CA VAL A 51 -12.65 24.52 18.94
C VAL A 51 -12.50 23.72 20.25
N GLN A 52 -11.34 23.83 20.89
CA GLN A 52 -11.07 23.19 22.17
C GLN A 52 -11.88 23.82 23.31
N ASN A 53 -11.87 25.16 23.41
CA ASN A 53 -12.49 25.87 24.53
C ASN A 53 -14.02 25.93 24.42
N LYS A 54 -14.57 25.91 23.19
CA LYS A 54 -16.01 26.02 22.89
C LYS A 54 -16.70 27.17 23.66
N GLN A 55 -15.97 28.27 23.83
CA GLN A 55 -16.44 29.39 24.63
C GLN A 55 -17.70 30.00 24.01
N ASP A 56 -18.74 30.17 24.83
CA ASP A 56 -20.06 30.67 24.46
C ASP A 56 -20.85 29.77 23.50
N TRP A 57 -20.43 28.52 23.28
CA TRP A 57 -21.17 27.58 22.44
C TRP A 57 -22.28 26.91 23.27
N LYS A 58 -23.49 26.88 22.71
CA LYS A 58 -24.65 26.23 23.33
C LYS A 58 -24.77 24.82 22.78
N GLN A 59 -24.68 23.81 23.63
CA GLN A 59 -25.03 22.44 23.23
C GLN A 59 -26.54 22.37 22.93
N ILE A 60 -26.90 21.76 21.80
CA ILE A 60 -28.29 21.63 21.34
C ILE A 60 -28.65 20.15 21.18
N THR A 61 -29.93 19.83 21.36
CA THR A 61 -30.52 18.51 21.14
C THR A 61 -31.63 18.53 20.09
N GLU A 62 -32.00 19.74 19.65
CA GLU A 62 -33.02 20.02 18.65
C GLU A 62 -32.33 20.59 17.40
N PRO A 63 -32.93 20.45 16.20
CA PRO A 63 -32.29 20.80 14.94
C PRO A 63 -32.11 22.32 14.71
N ASP A 64 -32.65 23.17 15.58
CA ASP A 64 -32.63 24.64 15.42
C ASP A 64 -31.33 25.26 15.97
N PHE A 65 -30.64 26.03 15.11
CA PHE A 65 -29.44 26.78 15.48
C PHE A 65 -29.35 28.13 14.76
N SER A 66 -28.69 29.09 15.40
CA SER A 66 -28.62 30.49 14.97
C SER A 66 -27.25 30.90 14.44
N GLY A 67 -26.17 30.32 14.97
CA GLY A 67 -24.79 30.52 14.59
C GLY A 67 -24.27 29.51 13.56
N ASP A 68 -22.96 29.27 13.60
CA ASP A 68 -22.33 28.13 12.94
C ASP A 68 -22.63 26.83 13.72
N LEU A 69 -22.67 25.70 13.01
CA LEU A 69 -22.95 24.37 13.56
C LEU A 69 -21.66 23.61 13.82
N CYS A 70 -21.52 22.99 14.99
CA CYS A 70 -20.40 22.12 15.34
C CYS A 70 -20.89 20.73 15.77
N LEU A 71 -20.33 19.68 15.17
CA LEU A 71 -20.56 18.28 15.53
C LEU A 71 -19.26 17.65 16.05
N GLU A 72 -19.29 17.00 17.20
CA GLU A 72 -18.14 16.34 17.81
C GLU A 72 -18.45 14.87 18.11
N ASN A 73 -17.65 13.93 17.58
CA ASN A 73 -17.89 12.48 17.70
C ASN A 73 -16.77 11.72 18.44
N SER A 74 -16.08 12.40 19.38
CA SER A 74 -14.89 11.95 20.12
C SER A 74 -13.58 11.88 19.33
N ARG A 75 -13.61 11.57 18.02
CA ARG A 75 -12.41 11.43 17.17
C ARG A 75 -12.12 12.70 16.37
N MET A 76 -13.18 13.36 15.91
CA MET A 76 -13.10 14.58 15.14
C MET A 76 -14.20 15.57 15.52
N VAL A 77 -14.01 16.81 15.10
CA VAL A 77 -14.98 17.89 15.14
C VAL A 77 -15.21 18.36 13.72
N LEU A 78 -16.47 18.45 13.32
CA LEU A 78 -16.92 19.04 12.06
C LEU A 78 -17.59 20.37 12.35
N ILE A 79 -17.12 21.45 11.73
CA ILE A 79 -17.72 22.78 11.85
C ILE A 79 -18.24 23.20 10.49
N LEU A 80 -19.52 23.50 10.40
CA LEU A 80 -20.12 24.12 9.24
C LEU A 80 -20.42 25.58 9.54
N ARG A 81 -19.62 26.47 8.95
CA ARG A 81 -19.83 27.92 9.07
C ARG A 81 -20.75 28.42 7.98
N LYS A 82 -21.65 29.36 8.31
CA LYS A 82 -22.56 29.97 7.32
C LYS A 82 -21.81 30.69 6.19
N TYR A 83 -20.61 31.19 6.48
CA TYR A 83 -19.76 31.91 5.52
C TYR A 83 -18.61 31.05 4.95
N ALA A 84 -18.56 29.75 5.25
CA ALA A 84 -17.56 28.86 4.66
C ALA A 84 -17.98 28.37 3.26
N ALA A 85 -17.02 27.81 2.54
CA ALA A 85 -17.28 27.08 1.30
C ALA A 85 -17.83 25.65 1.55
N GLY A 86 -17.74 25.17 2.79
CA GLY A 86 -18.25 23.88 3.24
C GLY A 86 -17.66 23.50 4.61
N PRO A 87 -17.81 22.23 5.04
CA PRO A 87 -17.39 21.79 6.36
C PRO A 87 -15.88 21.87 6.58
N GLU A 88 -15.48 22.27 7.79
CA GLU A 88 -14.12 22.25 8.30
C GLU A 88 -13.98 21.13 9.33
N ALA A 89 -13.05 20.22 9.12
CA ALA A 89 -12.77 19.13 10.05
C ALA A 89 -11.53 19.43 10.90
N TYR A 90 -11.61 19.07 12.18
CA TYR A 90 -10.52 19.12 13.14
C TYR A 90 -10.38 17.74 13.77
N TYR A 91 -9.16 17.23 13.87
CA TYR A 91 -8.91 15.96 14.55
C TYR A 91 -8.38 16.19 15.97
N LYS A 92 -8.47 15.15 16.79
CA LYS A 92 -8.11 15.21 18.21
C LYS A 92 -7.00 14.21 18.55
N ILE A 93 -5.98 14.68 19.27
CA ILE A 93 -4.95 13.83 19.91
C ILE A 93 -4.90 14.22 21.39
N GLY A 94 -5.39 13.34 22.26
CA GLY A 94 -5.57 13.68 23.67
C GLY A 94 -6.51 14.88 23.84
N PRO A 95 -6.13 15.95 24.56
CA PRO A 95 -6.97 17.15 24.70
C PRO A 95 -6.79 18.16 23.55
N LEU A 96 -5.81 17.95 22.66
CA LEU A 96 -5.43 18.91 21.63
C LEU A 96 -6.22 18.68 20.35
N TYR A 97 -6.64 19.77 19.73
CA TYR A 97 -7.28 19.78 18.42
C TYR A 97 -6.29 20.32 17.38
N SER A 98 -6.43 19.88 16.14
CA SER A 98 -5.68 20.40 15.00
C SER A 98 -6.56 20.39 13.76
N GLU A 99 -6.38 21.39 12.89
CA GLU A 99 -7.09 21.46 11.61
C GLU A 99 -6.74 20.24 10.76
N ALA A 100 -7.75 19.54 10.24
CA ALA A 100 -7.59 18.41 9.33
C ALA A 100 -7.70 18.86 7.88
N PHE A 101 -8.92 19.20 7.46
CA PHE A 101 -9.25 19.55 6.08
C PHE A 101 -10.46 20.47 6.00
N THR A 102 -10.65 21.08 4.83
CA THR A 102 -11.89 21.76 4.44
C THR A 102 -12.46 21.10 3.20
N LEU A 103 -13.77 20.88 3.19
CA LEU A 103 -14.51 20.40 2.03
C LEU A 103 -15.25 21.55 1.38
N ALA A 104 -15.30 21.54 0.05
CA ALA A 104 -16.16 22.43 -0.72
C ALA A 104 -16.75 21.66 -1.91
N PRO A 105 -18.08 21.66 -2.11
CA PRO A 105 -18.64 21.18 -3.35
C PRO A 105 -18.15 22.04 -4.52
N LEU A 106 -18.16 21.46 -5.71
CA LEU A 106 -17.95 22.17 -6.96
C LEU A 106 -19.08 21.74 -7.91
N ALA A 107 -19.75 22.74 -8.48
CA ALA A 107 -20.77 22.55 -9.50
C ALA A 107 -20.08 22.32 -10.86
N ASP A 108 -20.34 23.17 -11.85
CA ASP A 108 -19.59 23.22 -13.10
C ASP A 108 -18.40 24.19 -12.96
N ASP A 109 -17.36 24.00 -13.79
CA ASP A 109 -16.12 24.80 -13.75
C ASP A 109 -16.36 26.32 -13.96
N ASP A 110 -17.49 26.68 -14.58
CA ASP A 110 -17.90 28.08 -14.84
C ASP A 110 -18.88 28.66 -13.80
N ASP A 111 -19.26 27.88 -12.77
CA ASP A 111 -20.30 28.25 -11.81
C ASP A 111 -19.85 28.06 -10.34
N PRO A 112 -18.95 28.92 -9.85
CA PRO A 112 -18.37 28.76 -8.52
C PRO A 112 -19.41 28.95 -7.41
N LEU A 113 -19.18 28.29 -6.28
CA LEU A 113 -19.95 28.51 -5.08
C LEU A 113 -19.74 29.91 -4.51
N VAL A 114 -20.82 30.51 -4.03
CA VAL A 114 -20.85 31.83 -3.41
C VAL A 114 -20.88 31.71 -1.89
N ARG A 115 -21.75 30.85 -1.34
CA ARG A 115 -21.89 30.61 0.12
C ARG A 115 -22.73 29.36 0.41
N VAL A 116 -22.74 28.93 1.68
CA VAL A 116 -23.78 28.04 2.21
C VAL A 116 -25.12 28.80 2.24
N GLN A 117 -26.13 28.25 1.57
CA GLN A 117 -27.48 28.81 1.52
C GLN A 117 -28.32 28.33 2.70
N SER A 118 -28.32 27.01 2.96
CA SER A 118 -28.96 26.42 4.14
C SER A 118 -28.16 25.23 4.65
N CYS A 119 -28.30 24.95 5.94
CA CYS A 119 -27.89 23.71 6.56
C CYS A 119 -28.99 23.24 7.48
N GLU A 120 -29.39 21.99 7.31
CA GLU A 120 -30.50 21.37 8.03
C GLU A 120 -30.00 20.07 8.65
N ILE A 121 -30.28 19.90 9.94
CA ILE A 121 -30.13 18.61 10.60
C ILE A 121 -31.39 17.80 10.27
N ILE A 122 -31.26 16.83 9.36
CA ILE A 122 -32.39 16.02 8.89
C ILE A 122 -32.77 14.99 9.94
N ASN A 123 -31.78 14.39 10.60
CA ASN A 123 -31.98 13.39 11.64
C ASN A 123 -30.85 13.44 12.68
N ILE A 124 -31.23 13.26 13.94
CA ILE A 124 -30.34 13.02 15.07
C ILE A 124 -30.81 11.71 15.69
N ASP A 125 -30.01 10.65 15.57
CA ASP A 125 -30.23 9.42 16.31
C ASP A 125 -28.93 8.97 17.00
N GLN A 126 -29.03 7.91 17.81
CA GLN A 126 -27.88 7.39 18.55
C GLN A 126 -26.81 6.78 17.64
N ALA A 127 -27.14 6.45 16.38
CA ALA A 127 -26.21 5.84 15.45
C ALA A 127 -25.49 6.89 14.57
N GLN A 128 -26.15 8.00 14.23
CA GLN A 128 -25.59 9.03 13.35
C GLN A 128 -26.32 10.38 13.41
N VAL A 129 -25.62 11.42 12.97
CA VAL A 129 -26.23 12.71 12.60
C VAL A 129 -26.18 12.85 11.09
N HIS A 130 -27.32 13.16 10.48
CA HIS A 130 -27.46 13.44 9.06
C HIS A 130 -27.66 14.94 8.84
N LEU A 131 -26.70 15.57 8.18
CA LEU A 131 -26.78 16.96 7.74
C LEU A 131 -27.04 17.03 6.25
N LYS A 132 -27.99 17.89 5.86
CA LYS A 132 -28.14 18.32 4.47
C LYS A 132 -27.71 19.76 4.34
N THR A 133 -26.82 20.05 3.40
CA THR A 133 -26.35 21.41 3.15
C THR A 133 -26.63 21.80 1.71
N SER A 134 -27.27 22.96 1.53
CA SER A 134 -27.44 23.58 0.22
C SER A 134 -26.47 24.74 0.07
N PHE A 135 -25.93 24.90 -1.12
CA PHE A 135 -24.97 25.93 -1.49
C PHE A 135 -25.53 26.73 -2.66
N GLU A 136 -25.29 28.04 -2.60
CA GLU A 136 -25.66 28.97 -3.66
C GLU A 136 -24.49 29.07 -4.64
N THR A 137 -24.77 28.81 -5.91
CA THR A 137 -23.84 29.04 -7.02
C THR A 137 -24.03 30.45 -7.59
N LYS A 138 -23.09 30.90 -8.42
CA LYS A 138 -23.21 32.18 -9.13
C LYS A 138 -24.43 32.22 -10.05
N SER A 139 -24.84 31.08 -10.62
CA SER A 139 -26.03 30.96 -11.45
C SER A 139 -27.34 30.75 -10.67
N GLU A 140 -27.27 30.81 -9.33
CA GLU A 140 -28.40 30.58 -8.40
C GLU A 140 -29.01 29.17 -8.50
N LYS A 141 -28.32 28.23 -9.15
CA LYS A 141 -28.70 26.82 -9.13
C LYS A 141 -28.31 26.18 -7.79
N PRO A 142 -29.20 25.42 -7.15
CA PRO A 142 -28.89 24.78 -5.89
C PRO A 142 -27.89 23.64 -6.10
N VAL A 143 -26.86 23.63 -5.26
CA VAL A 143 -25.93 22.51 -5.11
C VAL A 143 -26.11 21.93 -3.73
N THR A 144 -26.29 20.61 -3.60
CA THR A 144 -26.55 20.00 -2.29
C THR A 144 -25.60 18.85 -2.00
N LEU A 145 -25.15 18.76 -0.75
CA LEU A 145 -24.41 17.62 -0.20
C LEU A 145 -25.06 17.15 1.09
N ASP A 146 -25.09 15.84 1.26
CA ASP A 146 -25.51 15.18 2.49
C ASP A 146 -24.27 14.64 3.21
N TYR A 147 -24.17 14.93 4.51
CA TYR A 147 -23.08 14.49 5.37
C TYR A 147 -23.61 13.60 6.48
N PHE A 148 -22.95 12.46 6.70
CA PHE A 148 -23.27 11.55 7.79
C PHE A 148 -22.05 11.39 8.69
N ILE A 149 -22.25 11.67 9.98
CA ILE A 149 -21.24 11.49 11.01
C ILE A 149 -21.76 10.50 12.06
N LYS A 150 -20.90 9.56 12.47
CA LYS A 150 -21.21 8.50 13.42
C LYS A 150 -20.39 8.68 14.70
N PRO A 151 -20.90 8.29 15.89
CA PRO A 151 -20.11 8.27 17.11
C PRO A 151 -18.84 7.42 16.92
N TYR A 152 -17.71 7.86 17.47
CA TYR A 152 -16.43 7.12 17.49
C TYR A 152 -15.77 6.79 16.15
N ARG A 153 -16.33 7.23 15.04
CA ARG A 153 -15.74 6.99 13.71
C ARG A 153 -14.80 8.11 13.31
N THR A 154 -13.74 7.77 12.59
CA THR A 154 -12.79 8.72 12.01
C THR A 154 -13.22 9.23 10.64
N ASN A 155 -14.27 8.66 10.06
CA ASN A 155 -14.78 8.97 8.73
C ASN A 155 -15.98 9.92 8.74
N LEU A 156 -16.01 10.80 7.76
CA LEU A 156 -17.15 11.57 7.32
C LEU A 156 -17.65 10.97 6.01
N GLU A 157 -18.90 10.51 6.01
CA GLU A 157 -19.56 10.02 4.79
C GLU A 157 -20.25 11.18 4.07
N ILE A 158 -20.04 11.27 2.77
CA ILE A 158 -20.51 12.35 1.90
C ILE A 158 -21.29 11.72 0.75
N ARG A 159 -22.54 12.14 0.58
CA ARG A 159 -23.37 11.73 -0.55
C ARG A 159 -23.67 12.94 -1.45
N PRO A 160 -23.38 12.85 -2.75
CA PRO A 160 -23.73 13.89 -3.69
C PRO A 160 -25.24 14.02 -3.81
N GLY A 161 -25.74 15.26 -3.77
CA GLY A 161 -27.14 15.57 -4.05
C GLY A 161 -27.28 16.25 -5.42
N THR A 162 -28.27 17.13 -5.54
CA THR A 162 -28.51 17.88 -6.80
C THR A 162 -27.36 18.83 -7.11
N GLY A 163 -26.93 18.85 -8.38
CA GLY A 163 -26.06 19.90 -8.95
C GLY A 163 -24.58 19.86 -8.57
N VAL A 164 -24.16 18.93 -7.70
CA VAL A 164 -22.74 18.74 -7.38
C VAL A 164 -22.11 17.77 -8.37
N ARG A 165 -20.90 18.10 -8.86
CA ARG A 165 -20.17 17.23 -9.77
C ARG A 165 -18.78 16.88 -9.26
N LYS A 166 -18.15 17.78 -8.51
CA LYS A 166 -16.84 17.51 -7.91
C LYS A 166 -16.83 17.90 -6.44
N LEU A 167 -15.90 17.32 -5.69
CA LEU A 167 -15.62 17.65 -4.31
C LEU A 167 -14.18 18.14 -4.19
N SER A 168 -13.99 19.33 -3.64
CA SER A 168 -12.67 19.86 -3.30
C SER A 168 -12.34 19.54 -1.85
N LEU A 169 -11.25 18.79 -1.65
CA LEU A 169 -10.63 18.50 -0.37
C LEU A 169 -9.36 19.35 -0.21
N LYS A 170 -9.39 20.31 0.72
CA LYS A 170 -8.26 21.20 1.00
C LYS A 170 -7.57 20.82 2.30
N SER A 171 -6.25 20.69 2.27
CA SER A 171 -5.45 20.39 3.46
C SER A 171 -4.01 20.90 3.31
N VAL A 172 -3.23 20.83 4.39
CA VAL A 172 -1.78 21.03 4.38
C VAL A 172 -1.10 19.67 4.50
N SER A 173 -0.56 19.17 3.40
CA SER A 173 0.03 17.82 3.32
C SER A 173 1.52 17.87 2.96
N ARG A 174 2.32 16.96 3.54
CA ARG A 174 3.75 16.81 3.23
C ARG A 174 3.97 15.86 2.05
N TYR A 175 3.21 14.76 2.00
CA TYR A 175 3.23 13.78 0.92
C TYR A 175 1.82 13.34 0.59
N ILE A 176 1.64 12.87 -0.65
CA ILE A 176 0.45 12.17 -1.08
C ILE A 176 0.87 10.78 -1.53
N ILE A 177 0.15 9.77 -1.07
CA ILE A 177 0.37 8.38 -1.45
C ILE A 177 -0.89 7.86 -2.11
N VAL A 178 -0.75 7.22 -3.26
CA VAL A 178 -1.80 6.35 -3.82
C VAL A 178 -1.32 4.92 -3.59
N PRO A 179 -1.82 4.23 -2.55
CA PRO A 179 -1.42 2.86 -2.30
C PRO A 179 -1.74 1.98 -3.50
N ASP A 180 -0.77 1.19 -3.96
CA ASP A 180 -0.98 0.21 -5.02
C ASP A 180 -0.99 -1.19 -4.40
N LEU A 181 -2.15 -1.83 -4.50
CA LEU A 181 -2.41 -3.15 -3.89
C LEU A 181 -1.85 -4.30 -4.73
N TYR A 182 -1.53 -4.03 -6.00
CA TYR A 182 -1.01 -5.00 -6.97
C TYR A 182 0.50 -4.82 -7.22
N ALA A 183 1.05 -3.65 -6.91
CA ALA A 183 2.46 -3.31 -7.17
C ALA A 183 3.10 -2.51 -6.01
N ASP A 184 3.70 -1.36 -6.34
CA ASP A 184 4.37 -0.43 -5.43
C ASP A 184 3.63 0.90 -5.44
N ASP A 185 3.65 1.61 -4.31
CA ASP A 185 2.86 2.83 -4.14
C ASP A 185 3.32 3.96 -5.07
N LEU A 186 2.39 4.84 -5.42
CA LEU A 186 2.75 6.14 -6.00
C LEU A 186 2.98 7.12 -4.87
N LEU A 187 4.24 7.47 -4.62
CA LEU A 187 4.64 8.49 -3.65
C LEU A 187 4.85 9.82 -4.37
N ILE A 188 4.11 10.84 -3.95
CA ILE A 188 4.19 12.20 -4.48
C ILE A 188 4.68 13.12 -3.36
N ASP A 189 5.76 13.84 -3.64
CA ASP A 189 6.22 14.98 -2.84
C ASP A 189 5.76 16.27 -3.54
N PRO A 190 4.70 16.94 -3.05
CA PRO A 190 4.25 18.22 -3.56
C PRO A 190 5.36 19.28 -3.65
N LEU A 191 6.33 19.29 -2.74
CA LEU A 191 7.43 20.26 -2.76
C LEU A 191 8.43 20.01 -3.90
N ALA A 192 8.51 18.77 -4.39
CA ALA A 192 9.37 18.39 -5.51
C ALA A 192 8.65 18.48 -6.87
N ALA A 193 7.34 18.73 -6.86
CA ALA A 193 6.55 18.84 -8.08
C ALA A 193 6.91 20.10 -8.87
N LYS A 194 7.05 19.95 -10.19
CA LYS A 194 7.35 21.06 -11.12
C LYS A 194 6.11 21.74 -11.67
N LEU A 195 4.97 21.06 -11.62
CA LEU A 195 3.68 21.55 -12.09
C LEU A 195 2.84 21.96 -10.88
N SER A 196 2.06 23.02 -11.03
CA SER A 196 1.07 23.44 -10.02
C SER A 196 -0.18 22.57 -10.00
N ARG A 197 -0.35 21.70 -11.01
CA ARG A 197 -1.46 20.78 -11.14
C ARG A 197 -0.94 19.40 -11.55
N LEU A 198 -1.41 18.38 -10.87
CA LEU A 198 -1.09 16.97 -11.09
C LEU A 198 -2.39 16.18 -11.22
N TYR A 199 -2.33 15.01 -11.84
CA TYR A 199 -3.49 14.14 -12.01
C TYR A 199 -3.23 12.74 -11.45
N LEU A 200 -4.03 12.29 -10.49
CA LEU A 200 -3.82 11.00 -9.84
C LEU A 200 -4.77 9.96 -10.45
N PRO A 201 -4.28 8.74 -10.76
CA PRO A 201 -5.18 7.68 -11.19
C PRO A 201 -6.06 7.23 -10.00
N GLU A 202 -7.32 6.93 -10.28
CA GLU A 202 -8.32 6.52 -9.29
C GLU A 202 -8.52 5.00 -9.23
N ASP A 203 -7.71 4.22 -9.95
CA ASP A 203 -7.90 2.76 -10.12
C ASP A 203 -7.67 1.93 -8.84
N ASN A 204 -7.21 2.57 -7.76
CA ASN A 204 -7.12 1.98 -6.44
C ASN A 204 -8.21 2.50 -5.47
N HIS A 205 -9.13 3.35 -5.92
CA HIS A 205 -10.27 3.87 -5.14
C HIS A 205 -9.95 4.62 -3.84
N LEU A 206 -8.68 5.01 -3.63
CA LEU A 206 -8.25 5.77 -2.47
C LEU A 206 -6.96 6.56 -2.69
N PHE A 207 -6.74 7.55 -1.83
CA PHE A 207 -5.44 8.16 -1.62
C PHE A 207 -5.25 8.59 -0.16
N LEU A 208 -3.98 8.79 0.22
CA LEU A 208 -3.55 9.20 1.53
C LEU A 208 -2.86 10.57 1.45
N GLN A 209 -3.12 11.43 2.42
CA GLN A 209 -2.47 12.72 2.61
C GLN A 209 -1.75 12.72 3.96
N MET A 210 -0.41 12.73 3.92
CA MET A 210 0.44 12.66 5.09
C MET A 210 0.59 14.04 5.71
N LYS A 211 0.11 14.21 6.96
CA LYS A 211 -0.12 15.52 7.58
C LYS A 211 0.51 15.64 8.96
N ASP A 212 0.78 16.90 9.32
CA ASP A 212 1.21 17.36 10.64
C ASP A 212 2.44 16.63 11.17
N ASP A 213 3.40 16.41 10.26
CA ASP A 213 4.75 15.93 10.58
C ASP A 213 4.74 14.61 11.38
N GLY A 214 3.91 13.68 10.93
CA GLY A 214 3.79 12.35 11.51
C GLY A 214 2.54 12.11 12.35
N ASN A 215 1.69 13.11 12.57
CA ASN A 215 0.60 13.00 13.57
C ASN A 215 -0.79 12.70 13.00
N ALA A 216 -0.99 12.88 11.69
CA ALA A 216 -2.26 12.57 11.05
C ALA A 216 -2.10 12.06 9.62
N ILE A 217 -3.01 11.17 9.23
CA ILE A 217 -3.20 10.70 7.85
C ILE A 217 -4.65 11.03 7.47
N ILE A 218 -4.83 11.82 6.42
CA ILE A 218 -6.14 11.98 5.79
C ILE A 218 -6.28 10.88 4.76
N ILE A 219 -7.37 10.12 4.82
CA ILE A 219 -7.70 9.05 3.89
C ILE A 219 -8.96 9.46 3.17
N CYS A 220 -8.93 9.48 1.85
CA CYS A 220 -10.14 9.61 1.06
C CYS A 220 -10.31 8.37 0.21
N ASN A 221 -11.50 7.79 0.27
CA ASN A 221 -11.85 6.57 -0.46
C ASN A 221 -13.31 6.62 -0.93
N TRP A 222 -13.61 5.85 -1.97
CA TRP A 222 -14.92 5.78 -2.60
C TRP A 222 -15.08 4.42 -3.28
N LEU A 223 -16.23 4.19 -3.89
CA LEU A 223 -16.40 3.16 -4.92
C LEU A 223 -16.78 3.86 -6.21
N ALA A 224 -16.11 3.51 -7.29
CA ALA A 224 -16.43 4.02 -8.63
C ALA A 224 -16.93 2.86 -9.48
N ASN A 225 -17.95 3.10 -10.29
CA ASN A 225 -18.42 2.14 -11.30
C ASN A 225 -17.43 2.09 -12.49
N ASP A 226 -17.33 0.94 -13.17
CA ASP A 226 -16.64 0.54 -14.43
C ASP A 226 -15.43 1.35 -14.99
N ASP A 227 -15.39 2.69 -14.93
CA ASP A 227 -14.24 3.55 -15.26
C ASP A 227 -13.82 4.34 -14.03
N PRO A 228 -12.67 4.01 -13.39
CA PRO A 228 -12.27 4.64 -12.14
C PRO A 228 -12.00 6.15 -12.26
N GLY A 229 -11.84 6.74 -13.44
CA GLY A 229 -11.63 8.19 -13.56
C GLY A 229 -10.21 8.64 -13.18
N GLU A 230 -10.06 9.92 -12.83
CA GLU A 230 -8.83 10.55 -12.37
C GLU A 230 -9.15 11.71 -11.41
N MET A 231 -8.30 11.92 -10.41
CA MET A 231 -8.40 13.08 -9.52
C MET A 231 -7.45 14.19 -9.98
N GLU A 232 -7.87 15.44 -9.80
CA GLU A 232 -6.98 16.58 -9.95
C GLU A 232 -6.39 16.97 -8.59
N LEU A 233 -5.08 17.19 -8.55
CA LEU A 233 -4.38 17.73 -7.41
C LEU A 233 -3.78 19.08 -7.79
N THR A 234 -4.32 20.15 -7.21
CA THR A 234 -3.77 21.50 -7.33
C THR A 234 -2.87 21.81 -6.12
N LEU A 235 -1.67 22.31 -6.42
CA LEU A 235 -0.66 22.69 -5.46
C LEU A 235 -0.71 24.20 -5.25
N GLY A 236 -1.20 24.60 -4.08
CA GLY A 236 -1.22 25.99 -3.65
C GLY A 236 0.15 26.45 -3.14
N SER A 237 0.26 27.74 -2.81
CA SER A 237 1.46 28.28 -2.17
C SER A 237 1.37 28.17 -0.64
N THR A 238 2.41 27.66 0.02
CA THR A 238 2.88 28.08 1.36
C THR A 238 4.21 27.39 1.74
N SER A 239 4.78 27.79 2.88
CA SER A 239 6.16 27.63 3.42
C SER A 239 7.09 26.55 2.81
N ARG A 240 8.42 26.77 2.90
CA ARG A 240 9.49 25.88 2.36
C ARG A 240 9.37 24.38 2.68
N GLN A 241 8.52 23.97 3.63
CA GLN A 241 8.36 22.57 4.05
C GLN A 241 6.92 22.02 3.96
N ARG A 242 5.91 22.83 3.60
CA ARG A 242 4.49 22.40 3.57
C ARG A 242 3.71 23.18 2.52
N LEU A 243 2.94 22.49 1.68
CA LEU A 243 2.08 23.11 0.68
C LEU A 243 0.62 22.86 1.00
N ASN A 244 -0.20 23.88 0.73
CA ASN A 244 -1.63 23.69 0.60
C ASN A 244 -1.90 22.81 -0.61
N THR A 245 -2.60 21.72 -0.40
CA THR A 245 -3.05 20.80 -1.44
C THR A 245 -4.56 20.89 -1.55
N GLU A 246 -5.05 21.09 -2.77
CA GLU A 246 -6.46 20.97 -3.12
C GLU A 246 -6.61 19.73 -4.01
N THR A 247 -7.23 18.69 -3.49
CA THR A 247 -7.59 17.50 -4.27
C THR A 247 -9.03 17.62 -4.69
N VAL A 248 -9.26 17.67 -6.00
CA VAL A 248 -10.58 17.69 -6.62
C VAL A 248 -10.92 16.29 -7.07
N ILE A 249 -11.99 15.76 -6.48
CA ILE A 249 -12.52 14.41 -6.70
C ILE A 249 -13.74 14.55 -7.58
N ASP A 250 -13.77 13.85 -8.70
CA ASP A 250 -14.98 13.76 -9.52
C ASP A 250 -16.03 12.89 -8.80
N LEU A 251 -17.26 13.36 -8.70
CA LEU A 251 -18.37 12.62 -8.09
C LEU A 251 -19.25 11.94 -9.15
N ASP A 252 -18.99 12.19 -10.45
CA ASP A 252 -19.63 11.46 -11.53
C ASP A 252 -19.32 9.95 -11.32
N ASN A 253 -20.37 9.13 -11.26
CA ASN A 253 -20.34 7.69 -10.96
C ASN A 253 -19.92 7.28 -9.53
N LYS A 254 -20.01 8.19 -8.54
CA LYS A 254 -19.75 7.90 -7.13
C LYS A 254 -20.98 8.21 -6.28
N ASP A 255 -21.62 7.18 -5.74
CA ASP A 255 -22.78 7.38 -4.85
C ASP A 255 -22.37 7.87 -3.46
N VAL A 256 -21.16 7.54 -3.02
CA VAL A 256 -20.64 7.87 -1.70
C VAL A 256 -19.12 8.10 -1.77
N VAL A 257 -18.67 9.14 -1.07
CA VAL A 257 -17.25 9.39 -0.80
C VAL A 257 -17.05 9.48 0.71
N TRP A 258 -15.98 8.86 1.21
CA TRP A 258 -15.57 8.97 2.60
C TRP A 258 -14.28 9.78 2.71
N VAL A 259 -14.23 10.66 3.71
CA VAL A 259 -13.01 11.35 4.10
C VAL A 259 -12.77 11.08 5.57
N SER A 260 -11.64 10.44 5.88
CA SER A 260 -11.28 9.97 7.21
C SER A 260 -10.02 10.64 7.72
N VAL A 261 -9.91 10.82 9.04
CA VAL A 261 -8.69 11.33 9.68
C VAL A 261 -8.21 10.34 10.73
N LEU A 262 -7.12 9.65 10.42
CA LEU A 262 -6.39 8.85 11.40
C LEU A 262 -5.41 9.74 12.13
N ALA A 263 -5.58 9.88 13.44
CA ALA A 263 -4.77 10.79 14.25
C ALA A 263 -4.17 10.06 15.45
N TYR A 264 -2.85 10.00 15.49
CA TYR A 264 -2.07 9.48 16.60
C TYR A 264 -0.66 10.09 16.55
N VAL A 265 -0.03 10.32 17.71
CA VAL A 265 1.33 10.89 17.74
C VAL A 265 2.31 9.97 17.02
N GLY A 266 2.91 10.44 15.93
CA GLY A 266 3.82 9.62 15.14
C GLY A 266 3.17 8.46 14.40
N ILE A 267 1.87 8.56 14.05
CA ILE A 267 1.15 7.58 13.21
C ILE A 267 1.82 7.32 11.86
N TRP A 268 2.62 8.24 11.34
CA TRP A 268 3.47 8.01 10.18
C TRP A 268 4.84 8.64 10.40
N HIS A 269 5.83 8.24 9.59
CA HIS A 269 7.18 8.78 9.68
C HIS A 269 7.78 9.02 8.29
N HIS A 270 8.74 9.93 8.22
CA HIS A 270 9.57 10.11 7.04
C HIS A 270 11.00 10.42 7.41
N LEU A 271 11.89 10.15 6.47
CA LEU A 271 13.31 10.45 6.55
C LEU A 271 13.88 10.58 5.14
N HIS A 272 15.09 11.10 5.02
CA HIS A 272 15.79 11.11 3.75
C HIS A 272 16.70 9.88 3.65
N SER A 273 16.74 9.25 2.48
CA SER A 273 17.63 8.12 2.16
C SER A 273 19.12 8.36 2.47
N SER A 274 19.59 9.62 2.49
CA SER A 274 20.97 9.97 2.90
C SER A 274 21.26 9.75 4.38
N GLU A 275 20.23 9.56 5.20
CA GLU A 275 20.36 9.21 6.62
C GLU A 275 20.61 7.72 6.82
N LEU A 276 20.49 6.93 5.75
CA LEU A 276 20.66 5.48 5.75
C LEU A 276 21.87 5.08 4.90
N ASN A 277 22.32 3.85 5.09
CA ASN A 277 23.28 3.21 4.19
C ASN A 277 22.82 1.78 3.85
N VAL A 278 23.51 1.09 2.94
CA VAL A 278 23.10 -0.25 2.46
C VAL A 278 23.60 -1.40 3.35
N TYR A 279 24.53 -1.13 4.26
CA TYR A 279 25.25 -2.15 5.03
C TYR A 279 24.70 -2.32 6.44
N GLU A 280 24.42 -1.22 7.12
CA GLU A 280 24.07 -1.20 8.54
C GLU A 280 22.63 -0.76 8.76
N GLN A 281 21.96 -1.43 9.70
CA GLN A 281 20.65 -1.05 10.18
C GLN A 281 20.77 0.16 11.11
N VAL A 282 20.08 1.23 10.77
CA VAL A 282 20.06 2.47 11.54
C VAL A 282 18.81 2.46 12.43
N PRO A 283 18.95 2.62 13.76
CA PRO A 283 17.80 2.82 14.63
C PRO A 283 17.16 4.18 14.32
N LEU A 284 15.86 4.18 14.03
CA LEU A 284 15.13 5.42 13.76
C LEU A 284 14.88 6.19 15.06
N LYS A 285 14.91 7.52 14.99
CA LYS A 285 14.47 8.41 16.09
C LYS A 285 12.95 8.55 16.13
N TRP A 286 12.24 7.47 15.81
CA TRP A 286 10.80 7.38 15.76
C TRP A 286 10.35 6.26 16.69
N VAL A 287 9.35 6.57 17.52
CA VAL A 287 8.71 5.60 18.41
C VAL A 287 7.46 5.12 17.72
N ILE A 288 7.39 3.82 17.46
CA ILE A 288 6.24 3.20 16.83
C ILE A 288 5.04 3.33 17.78
N PRO A 289 3.93 3.93 17.32
CA PRO A 289 2.81 4.27 18.20
C PRO A 289 2.01 3.05 18.66
N PHE A 290 1.83 2.08 17.77
CA PHE A 290 1.10 0.84 18.02
C PHE A 290 1.59 -0.25 17.07
N ARG A 291 1.21 -1.50 17.36
CA ARG A 291 1.57 -2.65 16.54
C ARG A 291 0.70 -2.69 15.29
N ALA A 292 1.32 -2.83 14.11
CA ALA A 292 0.65 -2.88 12.81
C ALA A 292 1.62 -3.45 11.75
N SER A 293 1.09 -3.87 10.60
CA SER A 293 1.88 -4.06 9.39
C SER A 293 2.15 -2.70 8.75
N TRP A 294 3.36 -2.21 8.97
CA TRP A 294 3.88 -0.94 8.46
C TRP A 294 4.44 -1.12 7.06
N ARG A 295 4.10 -0.17 6.17
CA ARG A 295 4.62 -0.09 4.81
C ARG A 295 5.63 1.05 4.71
N ALA A 296 6.78 0.79 4.10
CA ALA A 296 7.86 1.74 3.89
C ALA A 296 8.18 1.88 2.39
N ASP A 297 8.13 3.11 1.90
CA ASP A 297 8.31 3.47 0.49
C ASP A 297 9.68 4.08 0.22
N TYR A 298 10.48 3.43 -0.65
CA TYR A 298 11.81 3.88 -1.02
C TYR A 298 11.84 4.38 -2.47
N GLN A 299 12.25 5.62 -2.69
CA GLN A 299 12.37 6.16 -4.04
C GLN A 299 13.64 5.69 -4.75
N ARG A 300 13.48 5.08 -5.93
CA ARG A 300 14.55 4.59 -6.80
C ARG A 300 15.09 5.67 -7.74
N VAL A 301 16.40 5.62 -7.98
CA VAL A 301 17.12 6.52 -8.89
C VAL A 301 18.01 5.80 -9.89
N ASP A 302 17.99 4.47 -9.91
CA ASP A 302 18.68 3.69 -10.92
C ASP A 302 18.00 3.78 -12.30
N ARG A 303 18.75 3.43 -13.35
CA ARG A 303 18.29 3.61 -14.74
C ARG A 303 17.02 2.81 -15.06
N ARG A 304 16.80 1.65 -14.44
CA ARG A 304 15.65 0.77 -14.71
C ARG A 304 14.36 1.37 -14.12
N ALA A 305 14.46 2.02 -12.97
CA ALA A 305 13.32 2.45 -12.18
C ALA A 305 13.46 3.89 -11.66
N ALA A 306 14.09 4.79 -12.41
CA ALA A 306 14.28 6.16 -11.96
C ALA A 306 12.94 6.86 -11.68
N GLY A 307 12.78 7.38 -10.46
CA GLY A 307 11.58 8.06 -9.97
C GLY A 307 10.42 7.14 -9.58
N LEU A 308 10.66 5.83 -9.54
CA LEU A 308 9.73 4.81 -9.07
C LEU A 308 9.92 4.54 -7.57
N THR A 309 9.00 3.80 -6.96
CA THR A 309 9.04 3.45 -5.52
C THR A 309 9.18 1.94 -5.38
N ASP A 310 10.01 1.47 -4.45
CA ASP A 310 9.89 0.12 -3.88
C ASP A 310 9.22 0.22 -2.50
N SER A 311 8.07 -0.42 -2.34
CA SER A 311 7.35 -0.57 -1.07
C SER A 311 7.77 -1.86 -0.37
N PHE A 312 8.08 -1.76 0.93
CA PHE A 312 8.41 -2.90 1.80
C PHE A 312 7.52 -2.93 3.02
N TRP A 313 7.06 -4.13 3.38
CA TRP A 313 6.46 -4.41 4.67
C TRP A 313 7.53 -4.48 5.75
N ASN A 314 7.22 -4.11 7.00
CA ASN A 314 8.13 -4.37 8.10
C ASN A 314 8.23 -5.87 8.39
N ALA A 315 9.39 -6.31 8.87
CA ALA A 315 9.45 -7.48 9.73
C ALA A 315 9.33 -7.07 11.20
N ILE A 316 9.11 -8.04 12.07
CA ILE A 316 9.09 -7.91 13.52
C ILE A 316 10.21 -8.78 14.08
N MET A 317 11.16 -8.17 14.77
CA MET A 317 12.17 -8.88 15.54
C MET A 317 11.66 -9.13 16.96
N LEU A 318 11.45 -10.41 17.27
CA LEU A 318 10.98 -10.93 18.54
C LEU A 318 12.07 -10.88 19.62
N GLY A 319 11.68 -11.01 20.89
CA GLY A 319 12.60 -10.90 22.03
C GLY A 319 13.69 -12.00 22.10
N ASN A 320 13.50 -13.11 21.38
CA ASN A 320 14.48 -14.18 21.21
C ASN A 320 15.47 -13.91 20.04
N GLY A 321 15.36 -12.77 19.37
CA GLY A 321 16.20 -12.38 18.23
C GLY A 321 15.74 -12.93 16.87
N THR A 322 14.63 -13.68 16.81
CA THR A 322 14.08 -14.16 15.53
C THR A 322 13.17 -13.11 14.88
N PHE A 323 13.09 -13.13 13.57
CA PHE A 323 12.24 -12.31 12.73
C PHE A 323 10.97 -13.05 12.37
N MET A 324 9.86 -12.32 12.39
CA MET A 324 8.58 -12.70 11.82
C MET A 324 8.24 -11.65 10.76
N SER A 325 7.87 -12.04 9.55
CA SER A 325 7.36 -11.05 8.59
C SER A 325 6.00 -10.55 9.06
N ALA A 326 5.74 -9.24 8.96
CA ALA A 326 4.38 -8.76 9.05
C ALA A 326 3.63 -9.22 7.78
N PRO A 327 2.41 -9.79 7.90
CA PRO A 327 1.67 -10.23 6.73
C PRO A 327 1.26 -9.00 5.90
N GLY A 328 1.41 -9.09 4.58
CA GLY A 328 0.81 -8.16 3.61
C GLY A 328 -0.67 -8.47 3.35
N LEU A 329 -1.37 -7.55 2.66
CA LEU A 329 -2.85 -7.59 2.52
C LEU A 329 -3.35 -8.92 1.95
N MET A 330 -2.86 -9.32 0.78
CA MET A 330 -3.22 -10.61 0.18
C MET A 330 -2.38 -11.80 0.72
N GLU A 331 -1.64 -11.70 1.84
CA GLU A 331 -1.06 -12.87 2.56
C GLU A 331 -1.99 -13.37 3.68
N MET A 332 -2.96 -12.56 4.07
CA MET A 332 -3.90 -12.91 5.11
C MET A 332 -4.96 -13.87 4.55
N GLN A 333 -5.27 -14.94 5.29
CA GLN A 333 -6.38 -15.82 4.92
C GLN A 333 -7.69 -15.05 5.07
N ILE A 334 -8.61 -15.23 4.11
CA ILE A 334 -9.97 -14.69 4.23
C ILE A 334 -10.85 -15.79 4.79
N ILE A 335 -11.32 -15.62 6.04
CA ILE A 335 -12.32 -16.48 6.67
C ILE A 335 -13.56 -15.61 6.92
N ASP A 336 -14.71 -16.03 6.39
CA ASP A 336 -15.99 -15.31 6.50
C ASP A 336 -15.92 -13.83 6.09
N GLY A 337 -15.16 -13.52 5.03
CA GLY A 337 -15.00 -12.15 4.52
C GLY A 337 -14.07 -11.26 5.37
N GLN A 338 -13.33 -11.85 6.32
CA GLN A 338 -12.36 -11.12 7.13
C GLN A 338 -10.98 -11.73 7.01
N TYR A 339 -9.97 -10.88 7.02
CA TYR A 339 -8.60 -11.34 7.17
C TYR A 339 -8.37 -11.93 8.57
N VAL A 340 -7.96 -13.19 8.60
CA VAL A 340 -7.54 -13.90 9.81
C VAL A 340 -6.05 -14.20 9.72
N ILE A 341 -5.33 -13.77 10.74
CA ILE A 341 -3.94 -14.14 10.96
C ILE A 341 -3.96 -15.46 11.75
N GLU A 342 -3.97 -16.60 11.07
CA GLU A 342 -3.82 -17.89 11.76
C GLU A 342 -2.44 -17.96 12.43
N GLY A 343 -2.45 -18.18 13.74
CA GLY A 343 -1.30 -17.93 14.60
C GLY A 343 -0.05 -18.73 14.22
N SER A 344 1.03 -18.01 13.88
CA SER A 344 2.47 -18.36 14.00
C SER A 344 3.03 -19.66 13.40
N GLN A 345 2.22 -20.67 13.09
CA GLN A 345 2.72 -21.97 12.63
C GLN A 345 2.67 -22.13 11.11
N GLU A 346 1.77 -21.42 10.41
CA GLU A 346 1.69 -21.41 8.94
C GLU A 346 2.13 -20.11 8.26
N ILE A 347 2.28 -18.99 9.01
CA ILE A 347 2.95 -17.74 8.55
C ILE A 347 4.47 -17.93 8.39
N LYS A 348 4.92 -19.16 8.13
CA LYS A 348 6.33 -19.54 8.07
C LYS A 348 6.94 -19.37 6.67
N ARG A 349 6.16 -18.99 5.65
CA ARG A 349 6.61 -19.13 4.26
C ARG A 349 6.36 -17.97 3.30
N LEU A 350 5.54 -16.99 3.65
CA LEU A 350 4.96 -16.12 2.61
C LEU A 350 5.27 -14.65 2.89
N VAL A 351 6.25 -14.09 2.19
CA VAL A 351 6.22 -12.66 1.85
C VAL A 351 6.12 -12.58 0.34
N ARG A 352 5.17 -11.81 -0.18
CA ARG A 352 4.86 -11.61 -1.63
C ARG A 352 6.04 -11.17 -2.50
N ARG A 353 7.20 -10.91 -1.89
CA ARG A 353 8.47 -10.61 -2.56
C ARG A 353 9.62 -11.49 -2.06
N SER A 354 9.49 -12.17 -0.92
CA SER A 354 10.62 -12.85 -0.31
C SER A 354 10.33 -13.89 0.78
N VAL A 355 11.10 -14.97 0.83
CA VAL A 355 11.16 -15.80 2.04
C VAL A 355 12.07 -15.11 3.06
N VAL A 356 11.52 -14.57 4.16
CA VAL A 356 12.32 -14.01 5.25
C VAL A 356 12.75 -15.15 6.18
N ASN A 357 14.05 -15.44 6.21
CA ASN A 357 14.65 -16.35 7.17
C ASN A 357 14.47 -15.80 8.60
N GLU A 358 13.76 -16.55 9.43
CA GLU A 358 13.42 -16.15 10.80
C GLU A 358 14.63 -15.93 11.71
N TYR A 359 15.80 -16.49 11.45
CA TYR A 359 16.95 -16.34 12.36
C TYR A 359 17.79 -15.10 12.06
N ILE A 360 17.82 -14.70 10.79
CA ILE A 360 18.76 -13.69 10.31
C ILE A 360 18.08 -12.53 9.57
N GLY A 361 16.77 -12.60 9.34
CA GLY A 361 16.00 -11.56 8.63
C GLY A 361 16.34 -11.44 7.15
N ASN A 362 16.96 -12.46 6.55
CA ASN A 362 17.30 -12.47 5.13
C ASN A 362 16.09 -12.87 4.30
N GLY A 363 15.63 -11.97 3.43
CA GLY A 363 14.68 -12.24 2.35
C GLY A 363 15.37 -12.82 1.11
N TRP A 364 14.66 -13.60 0.30
CA TRP A 364 15.08 -13.95 -1.07
C TRP A 364 14.03 -13.55 -2.10
N TRP A 365 14.40 -12.74 -3.08
CA TRP A 365 13.51 -12.33 -4.18
C TRP A 365 13.89 -13.06 -5.46
N PRO A 366 12.96 -13.74 -6.18
CA PRO A 366 13.28 -14.60 -7.33
C PRO A 366 14.25 -14.02 -8.37
N PHE A 367 14.15 -12.74 -8.73
CA PHE A 367 15.05 -12.11 -9.72
C PHE A 367 16.12 -11.16 -9.11
N LEU A 368 15.87 -10.64 -7.90
CA LEU A 368 16.82 -9.71 -7.27
C LEU A 368 17.83 -10.44 -6.38
N GLY A 369 17.49 -11.66 -5.97
CA GLY A 369 18.26 -12.52 -5.10
C GLY A 369 18.06 -12.23 -3.62
N TRP A 370 19.04 -12.61 -2.80
CA TRP A 370 19.01 -12.43 -1.36
C TRP A 370 19.18 -10.97 -0.95
N PHE A 371 18.44 -10.57 0.07
CA PHE A 371 18.58 -9.29 0.74
C PHE A 371 18.37 -9.44 2.24
N LEU A 372 18.89 -8.51 3.02
CA LEU A 372 18.53 -8.40 4.43
C LEU A 372 17.38 -7.41 4.55
N GLN A 373 16.35 -7.77 5.32
CA GLN A 373 15.14 -6.98 5.52
C GLN A 373 15.47 -5.50 5.74
N PRO A 374 15.05 -4.57 4.85
CA PRO A 374 15.48 -3.18 4.93
C PRO A 374 14.74 -2.39 6.01
N PHE A 375 13.60 -2.89 6.48
CA PHE A 375 12.78 -2.26 7.52
C PHE A 375 12.21 -3.30 8.47
N TYR A 376 12.47 -3.14 9.77
CA TYR A 376 11.87 -3.98 10.80
C TYR A 376 11.60 -3.21 12.09
N THR A 377 10.75 -3.79 12.93
CA THR A 377 10.36 -3.25 14.23
C THR A 377 10.81 -4.20 15.34
N SER A 378 11.12 -3.67 16.52
CA SER A 378 11.39 -4.46 17.72
C SER A 378 10.87 -3.74 18.94
N GLY A 379 9.80 -4.27 19.53
CA GLY A 379 8.98 -3.52 20.48
C GLY A 379 8.44 -2.24 19.83
N ASN A 380 8.67 -1.09 20.47
CA ASN A 380 8.27 0.22 19.96
C ASN A 380 9.37 0.95 19.16
N ARG A 381 10.45 0.25 18.77
CA ARG A 381 11.56 0.82 18.00
C ARG A 381 11.52 0.33 16.56
N ALA A 382 11.90 1.21 15.64
CA ALA A 382 12.06 0.91 14.23
C ALA A 382 13.54 0.95 13.83
N PHE A 383 13.92 0.07 12.90
CA PHE A 383 15.27 -0.01 12.34
C PHE A 383 15.16 -0.07 10.82
N MET A 384 16.04 0.67 10.15
CA MET A 384 15.98 0.79 8.70
C MET A 384 17.36 0.85 8.06
N LYS A 385 17.46 0.37 6.82
CA LYS A 385 18.61 0.57 5.93
C LYS A 385 18.13 0.71 4.49
N LEU A 386 19.02 1.13 3.59
CA LEU A 386 18.70 1.10 2.17
C LEU A 386 18.68 -0.37 1.69
N PRO A 387 17.67 -0.77 0.88
CA PRO A 387 17.61 -2.10 0.32
C PRO A 387 18.87 -2.39 -0.51
N LYS A 388 19.34 -3.62 -0.41
CA LYS A 388 20.48 -4.13 -1.19
C LYS A 388 20.25 -5.60 -1.47
N TYR A 389 20.38 -5.95 -2.74
CA TYR A 389 20.26 -7.32 -3.22
C TYR A 389 21.62 -7.83 -3.69
N ASP A 390 21.82 -9.14 -3.65
CA ASP A 390 23.07 -9.78 -4.06
C ASP A 390 23.18 -9.94 -5.60
N GLN A 391 22.09 -10.22 -6.32
CA GLN A 391 22.09 -10.34 -7.78
C GLN A 391 21.94 -8.99 -8.49
N LEU A 392 21.19 -8.03 -7.91
CA LEU A 392 21.02 -6.70 -8.50
C LEU A 392 21.92 -5.63 -7.85
N ALA A 393 23.17 -5.56 -8.30
CA ALA A 393 24.14 -4.53 -7.86
C ALA A 393 23.76 -3.07 -8.22
N THR A 394 22.64 -2.84 -8.90
CA THR A 394 22.28 -1.55 -9.51
C THR A 394 21.12 -0.82 -8.85
N ALA A 395 20.34 -1.45 -7.96
CA ALA A 395 19.28 -0.74 -7.24
C ALA A 395 19.89 0.39 -6.40
N ARG A 396 19.41 1.61 -6.62
CA ARG A 396 19.90 2.80 -5.93
C ARG A 396 18.71 3.62 -5.49
N TYR A 397 18.81 4.13 -4.26
CA TYR A 397 17.75 4.87 -3.62
C TYR A 397 18.23 6.28 -3.30
N SER A 398 17.39 7.27 -3.57
CA SER A 398 17.64 8.66 -3.23
C SER A 398 16.32 9.41 -3.17
N GLY A 399 16.20 10.35 -2.23
CA GLY A 399 14.96 11.07 -1.95
C GLY A 399 14.31 10.66 -0.62
N PRO A 400 13.04 11.06 -0.41
CA PRO A 400 12.29 10.76 0.79
C PRO A 400 11.97 9.26 0.89
N ILE A 401 11.87 8.80 2.13
CA ILE A 401 11.30 7.52 2.52
C ILE A 401 10.11 7.82 3.43
N VAL A 402 8.97 7.19 3.18
CA VAL A 402 7.75 7.38 3.98
C VAL A 402 7.28 6.05 4.56
N ILE A 403 6.90 6.06 5.84
CA ILE A 403 6.45 4.88 6.58
C ILE A 403 5.05 5.14 7.13
N TYR A 404 4.11 4.24 6.90
CA TYR A 404 2.73 4.37 7.38
C TYR A 404 2.08 3.01 7.71
N PRO A 405 1.04 2.95 8.56
CA PRO A 405 0.41 1.72 8.99
C PRO A 405 -0.68 1.35 7.98
N LEU A 406 -0.50 0.26 7.25
CA LEU A 406 -1.45 -0.16 6.23
C LEU A 406 -2.46 -1.17 6.80
N LEU A 407 -2.00 -2.18 7.55
CA LEU A 407 -2.85 -3.26 8.08
C LEU A 407 -2.69 -3.41 9.58
N ASP A 408 -3.77 -3.83 10.22
CA ASP A 408 -3.76 -4.21 11.62
C ASP A 408 -3.23 -5.65 11.79
N GLU A 409 -2.55 -5.91 12.90
CA GLU A 409 -2.10 -7.25 13.29
C GLU A 409 -2.96 -7.88 14.39
N ILE A 410 -3.69 -7.09 15.18
CA ILE A 410 -4.53 -7.56 16.28
C ILE A 410 -5.68 -6.57 16.43
N ALA A 411 -6.92 -7.04 16.31
CA ALA A 411 -8.17 -6.26 16.47
C ALA A 411 -7.96 -4.99 17.31
N ALA A 412 -7.85 -3.87 16.60
CA ALA A 412 -7.37 -2.61 17.14
C ALA A 412 -8.15 -2.16 18.39
N ASP A 413 -7.41 -1.61 19.36
CA ASP A 413 -7.95 -0.55 20.22
C ASP A 413 -8.54 0.53 19.29
N PRO A 414 -9.79 1.01 19.48
CA PRO A 414 -10.37 2.09 18.67
C PRO A 414 -9.48 3.33 18.51
N ALA A 415 -8.50 3.51 19.40
CA ALA A 415 -7.46 4.53 19.28
C ALA A 415 -6.49 4.32 18.10
N SER A 416 -6.19 3.08 17.74
CA SER A 416 -5.03 2.63 16.97
C SER A 416 -5.45 2.04 15.61
N GLN A 417 -6.13 2.85 14.80
CA GLN A 417 -6.62 2.43 13.49
C GLN A 417 -5.54 2.54 12.39
N THR A 418 -5.60 1.62 11.44
CA THR A 418 -4.80 1.55 10.22
C THR A 418 -5.60 1.97 8.99
N VAL A 419 -4.96 2.03 7.82
CA VAL A 419 -5.64 2.34 6.57
C VAL A 419 -6.70 1.28 6.23
N GLU A 420 -6.43 0.00 6.48
CA GLU A 420 -7.38 -1.09 6.24
C GLU A 420 -8.61 -1.00 7.15
N ASP A 421 -8.45 -0.60 8.41
CA ASP A 421 -9.58 -0.40 9.32
C ASP A 421 -10.57 0.62 8.76
N VAL A 422 -10.08 1.66 8.09
CA VAL A 422 -10.93 2.63 7.40
C VAL A 422 -11.68 1.99 6.24
N TRP A 423 -11.06 1.11 5.46
CA TRP A 423 -11.76 0.39 4.39
C TRP A 423 -12.85 -0.51 4.94
N ARG A 424 -12.55 -1.29 5.98
CA ARG A 424 -13.52 -2.17 6.63
C ARG A 424 -14.70 -1.39 7.19
N ASP A 425 -14.42 -0.23 7.79
CA ASP A 425 -15.43 0.67 8.35
C ASP A 425 -16.29 1.37 7.30
N THR A 426 -15.74 1.67 6.11
CA THR A 426 -16.42 2.47 5.08
C THR A 426 -17.06 1.61 3.99
N LEU A 427 -16.35 0.60 3.50
CA LEU A 427 -16.77 -0.31 2.44
C LEU A 427 -17.45 -1.58 2.97
N GLY A 428 -17.40 -1.82 4.28
CA GLY A 428 -18.05 -2.96 4.94
C GLY A 428 -17.27 -4.27 4.80
N ALA A 429 -17.90 -5.38 5.21
CA ALA A 429 -17.25 -6.70 5.23
C ALA A 429 -16.87 -7.24 3.83
N GLY A 430 -17.52 -6.76 2.77
CA GLY A 430 -17.22 -7.13 1.38
C GLY A 430 -16.16 -6.26 0.71
N TYR A 431 -15.41 -5.45 1.47
CA TYR A 431 -14.44 -4.51 0.91
C TYR A 431 -13.37 -5.18 0.04
N LEU A 432 -13.08 -6.45 0.30
CA LEU A 432 -12.15 -7.24 -0.50
C LEU A 432 -12.67 -7.51 -1.90
N ASP A 433 -13.92 -7.88 -2.07
CA ASP A 433 -14.52 -8.04 -3.40
C ASP A 433 -14.53 -6.70 -4.13
N LEU A 434 -14.92 -5.64 -3.42
CA LEU A 434 -15.06 -4.29 -3.97
C LEU A 434 -13.74 -3.67 -4.44
N LEU A 435 -12.66 -3.95 -3.73
CA LEU A 435 -11.31 -3.50 -4.12
C LEU A 435 -10.63 -4.50 -5.06
N ASP A 436 -11.34 -5.52 -5.56
CA ASP A 436 -10.80 -6.59 -6.40
C ASP A 436 -9.57 -7.24 -5.75
N LEU A 437 -9.77 -7.65 -4.49
CA LEU A 437 -8.83 -8.31 -3.59
C LEU A 437 -9.31 -9.68 -3.11
N ALA A 438 -10.59 -10.01 -3.26
CA ALA A 438 -11.11 -11.30 -2.82
C ALA A 438 -10.52 -12.47 -3.64
N ASP A 439 -10.37 -12.26 -4.94
CA ASP A 439 -9.73 -13.22 -5.85
C ASP A 439 -8.20 -13.05 -5.90
N LEU A 440 -7.63 -12.12 -5.13
CA LEU A 440 -6.18 -11.87 -5.14
C LEU A 440 -5.35 -12.99 -4.53
N ASN A 441 -5.97 -14.03 -3.96
CA ASN A 441 -5.20 -15.17 -3.54
C ASN A 441 -6.01 -16.46 -3.40
N ARG A 442 -5.96 -17.29 -4.44
CA ARG A 442 -5.44 -18.65 -4.30
C ARG A 442 -4.59 -18.91 -5.54
N ARG A 443 -3.29 -19.23 -5.36
CA ARG A 443 -2.62 -20.12 -6.32
C ARG A 443 -3.67 -21.18 -6.71
N PRO A 444 -4.02 -21.34 -7.99
CA PRO A 444 -5.02 -22.31 -8.37
C PRO A 444 -4.67 -23.67 -7.74
N GLU A 445 -5.65 -24.45 -7.30
CA GLU A 445 -5.36 -25.75 -6.68
C GLU A 445 -4.49 -26.62 -7.62
N GLU A 446 -4.74 -26.48 -8.93
CA GLU A 446 -3.95 -27.11 -9.98
C GLU A 446 -2.52 -26.60 -10.12
N ASP A 447 -2.08 -25.61 -9.35
CA ASP A 447 -0.70 -25.14 -9.36
C ASP A 447 0.11 -25.68 -8.18
N TYR A 448 -0.47 -26.28 -7.13
CA TYR A 448 0.25 -26.76 -5.93
C TYR A 448 1.03 -28.05 -6.17
N TYR A 449 2.28 -27.91 -6.59
CA TYR A 449 3.19 -29.04 -6.85
C TYR A 449 4.61 -28.74 -6.39
N PRO A 450 5.36 -29.77 -5.94
CA PRO A 450 6.67 -29.59 -5.34
C PRO A 450 7.65 -29.00 -6.36
N PRO A 451 8.42 -27.96 -5.98
CA PRO A 451 9.37 -27.35 -6.89
C PRO A 451 10.50 -28.30 -7.24
N THR A 452 11.22 -27.97 -8.32
CA THR A 452 12.37 -28.76 -8.80
C THR A 452 13.46 -28.91 -7.75
N CYS A 453 13.80 -27.83 -7.02
CA CYS A 453 14.86 -27.84 -6.02
C CYS A 453 14.59 -28.84 -4.88
N PHE A 454 13.38 -28.80 -4.29
CA PHE A 454 12.98 -29.72 -3.23
C PHE A 454 12.92 -31.17 -3.72
N THR A 455 12.31 -31.39 -4.89
CA THR A 455 12.15 -32.74 -5.45
C THR A 455 13.49 -33.40 -5.76
N THR A 456 14.41 -32.63 -6.35
CA THR A 456 15.73 -33.13 -6.74
C THR A 456 16.65 -33.36 -5.55
N GLU A 457 16.63 -32.49 -4.55
CA GLU A 457 17.35 -32.67 -3.28
C GLU A 457 16.88 -33.94 -2.57
N TYR A 458 15.57 -34.13 -2.45
CA TYR A 458 14.99 -35.37 -1.91
C TYR A 458 15.49 -36.61 -2.66
N CYS A 459 15.49 -36.58 -4.00
CA CYS A 459 15.99 -37.71 -4.79
C CYS A 459 17.48 -37.96 -4.55
N GLU A 460 18.30 -36.91 -4.54
CA GLU A 460 19.75 -37.01 -4.29
C GLU A 460 20.03 -37.66 -2.92
N ASP A 461 19.36 -37.22 -1.87
CA ASP A 461 19.50 -37.77 -0.51
C ASP A 461 19.15 -39.27 -0.45
N ILE A 462 18.06 -39.68 -1.10
CA ILE A 462 17.62 -41.07 -1.11
C ILE A 462 18.60 -41.97 -1.87
N PHE A 463 19.14 -41.51 -3.00
CA PHE A 463 20.15 -42.25 -3.75
C PHE A 463 21.48 -42.31 -2.99
N GLU A 464 21.87 -41.26 -2.27
CA GLU A 464 23.05 -41.27 -1.40
C GLU A 464 22.92 -42.24 -0.23
N ALA A 465 21.73 -42.33 0.36
CA ALA A 465 21.40 -43.27 1.42
C ALA A 465 21.23 -44.72 0.94
N LEU A 466 21.27 -44.98 -0.38
CA LEU A 466 20.98 -46.28 -1.00
C LEU A 466 19.56 -46.80 -0.69
N GLU A 467 18.59 -45.87 -0.54
CA GLU A 467 17.19 -46.16 -0.20
C GLU A 467 16.24 -46.07 -1.40
N GLU A 468 16.75 -45.96 -2.63
CA GLU A 468 15.92 -45.67 -3.81
C GLU A 468 14.93 -46.79 -4.17
N VAL A 469 15.31 -48.06 -3.98
CA VAL A 469 14.43 -49.21 -4.24
C VAL A 469 13.24 -49.26 -3.26
N PRO A 470 13.44 -49.24 -1.93
CA PRO A 470 12.32 -49.24 -0.99
C PRO A 470 11.46 -47.98 -1.04
N ARG A 471 12.00 -46.84 -1.53
CA ARG A 471 11.24 -45.59 -1.68
C ARG A 471 10.73 -45.30 -3.09
N ARG A 472 10.76 -46.28 -4.00
CA ARG A 472 10.39 -46.10 -5.42
C ARG A 472 9.10 -45.33 -5.63
N GLU A 473 8.00 -45.77 -5.00
CA GLU A 473 6.68 -45.17 -5.23
C GLU A 473 6.67 -43.68 -4.89
N HIS A 474 7.37 -43.30 -3.81
CA HIS A 474 7.46 -41.91 -3.40
C HIS A 474 8.35 -41.09 -4.34
N ILE A 475 9.49 -41.62 -4.80
CA ILE A 475 10.35 -40.96 -5.79
C ILE A 475 9.57 -40.70 -7.09
N VAL A 476 8.89 -41.73 -7.60
CA VAL A 476 8.08 -41.62 -8.83
C VAL A 476 6.98 -40.58 -8.65
N SER A 477 6.22 -40.66 -7.54
CA SER A 477 5.14 -39.69 -7.26
C SER A 477 5.66 -38.25 -7.20
N MET A 478 6.77 -38.02 -6.50
CA MET A 478 7.40 -36.70 -6.39
C MET A 478 7.85 -36.15 -7.75
N LEU A 479 8.49 -36.99 -8.57
CA LEU A 479 8.95 -36.60 -9.90
C LEU A 479 7.79 -36.35 -10.87
N GLU A 480 6.69 -37.12 -10.79
CA GLU A 480 5.48 -36.86 -11.59
C GLU A 480 4.83 -35.53 -11.20
N GLN A 481 4.68 -35.24 -9.90
CA GLN A 481 4.15 -33.96 -9.45
C GLN A 481 5.05 -32.78 -9.88
N MET A 482 6.38 -32.96 -9.81
CA MET A 482 7.34 -31.96 -10.29
C MET A 482 7.24 -31.71 -11.80
N LYS A 483 6.91 -32.72 -12.63
CA LYS A 483 6.64 -32.50 -14.08
C LYS A 483 5.46 -31.55 -14.29
N VAL A 484 4.41 -31.67 -13.46
CA VAL A 484 3.26 -30.75 -13.51
C VAL A 484 3.68 -29.35 -13.06
N PHE A 485 4.45 -29.23 -11.97
CA PHE A 485 5.04 -27.97 -11.52
C PHE A 485 5.78 -27.22 -12.66
N VAL A 486 6.67 -27.91 -13.39
CA VAL A 486 7.43 -27.30 -14.51
C VAL A 486 6.50 -26.87 -15.64
N SER A 487 5.47 -27.66 -15.95
CA SER A 487 4.50 -27.34 -17.01
C SER A 487 3.66 -26.11 -16.65
N ASN A 488 3.24 -25.99 -15.39
CA ASN A 488 2.48 -24.85 -14.90
C ASN A 488 3.30 -23.56 -14.86
N THR A 489 4.55 -23.64 -14.40
CA THR A 489 5.46 -22.49 -14.40
C THR A 489 5.72 -22.01 -15.83
N ARG A 490 5.88 -22.95 -16.78
CA ARG A 490 5.99 -22.64 -18.20
C ARG A 490 4.75 -21.93 -18.78
N ARG A 491 3.54 -22.44 -18.49
CA ARG A 491 2.27 -21.82 -18.88
C ARG A 491 2.17 -20.37 -18.38
N ARG A 492 2.59 -20.11 -17.14
CA ARG A 492 2.56 -18.76 -16.56
C ARG A 492 3.52 -17.80 -17.25
N LEU A 493 4.74 -18.26 -17.55
CA LEU A 493 5.69 -17.49 -18.36
C LEU A 493 5.12 -17.14 -19.74
N GLU A 494 4.41 -18.08 -20.37
CA GLU A 494 3.73 -17.86 -21.64
C GLU A 494 2.57 -16.85 -21.52
N ALA A 495 1.81 -16.86 -20.42
CA ALA A 495 0.77 -15.85 -20.18
C ALA A 495 1.30 -14.40 -20.13
N TYR A 496 2.52 -14.19 -19.60
CA TYR A 496 3.18 -12.88 -19.65
C TYR A 496 3.55 -12.49 -21.10
N VAL A 497 3.95 -13.45 -21.93
CA VAL A 497 4.25 -13.21 -23.35
C VAL A 497 2.98 -12.88 -24.13
N ASP A 498 1.92 -13.65 -23.94
CA ASP A 498 0.61 -13.41 -24.57
C ASP A 498 0.06 -12.02 -24.19
N TRP A 499 0.18 -11.66 -22.91
CA TRP A 499 -0.16 -10.31 -22.43
C TRP A 499 0.67 -9.22 -23.13
N GLN A 500 1.96 -9.48 -23.36
CA GLN A 500 2.82 -8.53 -24.05
C GLN A 500 2.39 -8.35 -25.50
N GLU A 501 1.99 -9.42 -26.20
CA GLU A 501 1.46 -9.31 -27.56
C GLU A 501 0.16 -8.47 -27.60
N ASP A 502 -0.75 -8.70 -26.65
CA ASP A 502 -2.00 -7.93 -26.53
C ASP A 502 -1.74 -6.42 -26.26
N ILE A 503 -0.84 -6.08 -25.34
CA ILE A 503 -0.54 -4.66 -25.06
C ILE A 503 0.16 -3.98 -26.25
N GLN A 504 0.92 -4.71 -27.08
CA GLN A 504 1.52 -4.14 -28.29
C GLN A 504 0.46 -3.74 -29.32
N PHE A 505 -0.65 -4.49 -29.42
CA PHE A 505 -1.77 -4.07 -30.27
C PHE A 505 -2.31 -2.70 -29.82
N LEU A 506 -2.50 -2.51 -28.51
CA LEU A 506 -2.90 -1.21 -27.96
C LEU A 506 -1.88 -0.11 -28.30
N TYR A 507 -0.57 -0.38 -28.15
CA TYR A 507 0.45 0.62 -28.48
C TYR A 507 0.49 0.98 -29.95
N HIS A 508 0.28 0.00 -30.84
CA HIS A 508 0.18 0.24 -32.27
C HIS A 508 -1.03 1.11 -32.61
N GLU A 509 -2.20 0.75 -32.07
CA GLU A 509 -3.44 1.52 -32.25
C GLU A 509 -3.25 2.97 -31.79
N MET A 510 -2.76 3.17 -30.56
CA MET A 510 -2.55 4.50 -29.98
C MET A 510 -1.48 5.30 -30.73
N SER A 511 -0.43 4.67 -31.24
CA SER A 511 0.60 5.36 -32.04
C SER A 511 0.14 5.72 -33.45
N SER A 512 -0.85 5.01 -33.99
CA SER A 512 -1.40 5.25 -35.33
C SER A 512 -2.40 6.40 -35.40
N ALA A 513 -2.93 6.83 -34.24
CA ALA A 513 -3.95 7.88 -34.13
C ALA A 513 -3.48 9.31 -34.46
N GLU A 514 -2.26 9.48 -35.00
CA GLU A 514 -1.62 10.76 -35.36
C GLU A 514 -1.51 11.82 -34.24
N ASP A 515 -1.78 11.48 -32.98
CA ASP A 515 -1.61 12.39 -31.84
C ASP A 515 -0.12 12.59 -31.48
N PRO A 516 0.47 13.79 -31.72
CA PRO A 516 1.88 14.03 -31.48
C PRO A 516 2.29 13.97 -30.00
N ASN A 517 1.34 14.17 -29.08
CA ASN A 517 1.60 14.11 -27.63
C ASN A 517 1.61 12.67 -27.11
N LEU A 518 0.85 11.78 -27.75
CA LEU A 518 0.70 10.40 -27.33
C LEU A 518 1.90 9.54 -27.72
N VAL A 519 2.42 9.70 -28.95
CA VAL A 519 3.50 8.87 -29.50
C VAL A 519 4.74 8.79 -28.60
N PRO A 520 5.30 9.89 -28.04
CA PRO A 520 6.45 9.80 -27.14
C PRO A 520 6.17 8.99 -25.88
N VAL A 521 4.96 9.10 -25.33
CA VAL A 521 4.56 8.40 -24.10
C VAL A 521 4.33 6.91 -24.38
N VAL A 522 3.68 6.58 -25.49
CA VAL A 522 3.51 5.18 -25.94
C VAL A 522 4.88 4.51 -26.10
N ARG A 523 5.85 5.17 -26.77
CA ARG A 523 7.21 4.63 -26.92
C ARG A 523 7.94 4.37 -25.60
N VAL A 524 7.71 5.22 -24.59
CA VAL A 524 8.26 4.99 -23.24
C VAL A 524 7.67 3.71 -22.63
N MET A 525 6.35 3.55 -22.70
CA MET A 525 5.68 2.36 -22.16
C MET A 525 6.05 1.09 -22.93
N GLU A 526 6.08 1.17 -24.26
CA GLU A 526 6.50 0.10 -25.16
C GLU A 526 7.92 -0.37 -24.85
N ASN A 527 8.88 0.55 -24.66
CA ASN A 527 10.25 0.16 -24.35
C ASN A 527 10.40 -0.54 -22.99
N VAL A 528 9.52 -0.24 -22.03
CA VAL A 528 9.47 -0.96 -20.75
C VAL A 528 8.94 -2.38 -20.97
N THR A 529 7.78 -2.54 -21.62
CA THR A 529 7.17 -3.88 -21.76
C THR A 529 7.85 -4.76 -22.79
N LEU A 530 8.53 -4.21 -23.80
CA LEU A 530 9.38 -4.97 -24.73
C LEU A 530 10.54 -5.68 -24.06
N GLN A 531 10.91 -5.31 -22.82
CA GLN A 531 11.91 -6.08 -22.08
C GLN A 531 11.41 -7.49 -21.75
N LEU A 532 10.09 -7.69 -21.62
CA LEU A 532 9.49 -8.98 -21.27
C LEU A 532 9.85 -10.05 -22.32
N THR A 533 9.52 -9.81 -23.59
CA THR A 533 9.81 -10.76 -24.68
C THR A 533 11.32 -10.90 -24.92
N ARG A 534 12.08 -9.81 -24.81
CA ARG A 534 13.56 -9.88 -24.90
C ARG A 534 14.15 -10.80 -23.85
N ARG A 535 13.73 -10.71 -22.59
CA ARG A 535 14.22 -11.56 -21.50
C ARG A 535 13.75 -12.99 -21.68
N TYR A 536 12.49 -13.19 -22.05
CA TYR A 536 11.96 -14.51 -22.36
C TYR A 536 12.75 -15.23 -23.45
N ASP A 537 13.01 -14.56 -24.58
CA ASP A 537 13.76 -15.13 -25.70
C ASP A 537 15.22 -15.43 -25.34
N GLN A 538 15.85 -14.56 -24.53
CA GLN A 538 17.22 -14.76 -24.04
C GLN A 538 17.34 -16.04 -23.19
N GLU A 539 16.37 -16.31 -22.32
CA GLU A 539 16.40 -17.48 -21.44
C GLU A 539 15.72 -18.72 -22.05
N ARG A 540 15.02 -18.60 -23.19
CA ARG A 540 14.25 -19.68 -23.84
C ARG A 540 15.05 -20.97 -24.04
N SER A 541 16.32 -20.84 -24.43
CA SER A 541 17.19 -21.99 -24.64
C SER A 541 17.60 -22.70 -23.34
N LYS A 542 17.74 -21.95 -22.23
CA LYS A 542 18.11 -22.46 -20.91
C LYS A 542 16.92 -23.06 -20.15
N MET A 543 15.75 -22.45 -20.28
CA MET A 543 14.50 -22.96 -19.70
C MET A 543 14.10 -24.35 -20.21
N ARG A 544 14.56 -24.70 -21.43
CA ARG A 544 14.20 -25.95 -22.12
C ARG A 544 12.67 -26.12 -22.24
N THR A 545 12.22 -27.28 -22.71
CA THR A 545 10.79 -27.61 -22.81
C THR A 545 10.35 -28.44 -21.62
N PRO A 546 9.06 -28.41 -21.24
CA PRO A 546 8.52 -29.31 -20.22
C PRO A 546 8.77 -30.80 -20.53
N SER A 547 8.67 -31.20 -21.81
CA SER A 547 9.00 -32.57 -22.24
C SER A 547 10.46 -32.94 -21.97
N TYR A 548 11.41 -32.03 -22.15
CA TYR A 548 12.81 -32.31 -21.82
C TYR A 548 13.02 -32.47 -20.31
N ALA A 549 12.33 -31.69 -19.47
CA ALA A 549 12.36 -31.89 -18.02
C ALA A 549 11.75 -33.25 -17.62
N ALA A 550 10.65 -33.66 -18.29
CA ALA A 550 10.04 -34.97 -18.08
C ALA A 550 11.00 -36.12 -18.46
N ASP A 551 11.72 -36.00 -19.57
CA ASP A 551 12.75 -36.98 -19.97
C ASP A 551 13.87 -37.10 -18.92
N LEU A 552 14.25 -35.99 -18.28
CA LEU A 552 15.24 -36.01 -17.20
C LEU A 552 14.68 -36.69 -15.95
N ALA A 553 13.43 -36.41 -15.57
CA ALA A 553 12.77 -37.09 -14.46
C ALA A 553 12.68 -38.62 -14.70
N ASP A 554 12.32 -39.04 -15.91
CA ASP A 554 12.27 -40.47 -16.28
C ASP A 554 13.65 -41.12 -16.21
N ARG A 555 14.73 -40.38 -16.51
CA ARG A 555 16.10 -40.89 -16.32
C ARG A 555 16.40 -41.15 -14.84
N VAL A 556 15.92 -40.30 -13.92
CA VAL A 556 16.08 -40.54 -12.47
C VAL A 556 15.31 -41.79 -12.05
N ILE A 557 14.06 -41.94 -12.51
CA ILE A 557 13.24 -43.14 -12.24
C ILE A 557 13.95 -44.42 -12.71
N ASN A 558 14.51 -44.39 -13.93
CA ASN A 558 15.22 -45.54 -14.49
C ASN A 558 16.51 -45.89 -13.73
N LEU A 559 17.09 -44.96 -12.96
CA LEU A 559 18.28 -45.24 -12.15
C LEU A 559 17.97 -46.04 -10.87
N ILE A 560 16.69 -46.14 -10.46
CA ILE A 560 16.28 -46.87 -9.24
C ILE A 560 16.71 -48.35 -9.32
N ASP A 561 16.55 -48.97 -10.49
CA ASP A 561 16.91 -50.37 -10.73
C ASP A 561 18.35 -50.58 -11.19
N ASP A 562 19.10 -49.49 -11.41
CA ASP A 562 20.48 -49.56 -11.84
C ASP A 562 21.35 -50.13 -10.71
N ARG A 563 22.13 -51.18 -11.02
CA ARG A 563 23.03 -51.84 -10.07
C ARG A 563 24.46 -51.28 -10.14
N SER A 564 24.72 -50.32 -11.02
CA SER A 564 26.04 -49.72 -11.18
C SER A 564 26.37 -48.75 -10.03
N PHE A 565 27.64 -48.71 -9.66
CA PHE A 565 28.15 -47.76 -8.66
C PHE A 565 28.09 -46.29 -9.14
N SER A 566 27.89 -46.04 -10.44
CA SER A 566 27.80 -44.69 -11.00
C SER A 566 26.39 -44.08 -10.92
N LYS A 567 25.38 -44.82 -10.47
CA LYS A 567 23.99 -44.35 -10.42
C LYS A 567 23.80 -43.11 -9.56
N ILE A 568 24.51 -42.99 -8.44
CA ILE A 568 24.44 -41.81 -7.55
C ILE A 568 24.95 -40.57 -8.29
N ALA A 569 26.12 -40.67 -8.93
CA ALA A 569 26.68 -39.57 -9.71
C ALA A 569 25.78 -39.17 -10.90
N ARG A 570 25.16 -40.15 -11.57
CA ARG A 570 24.20 -39.91 -12.66
C ARG A 570 22.88 -39.31 -12.17
N CYS A 571 22.41 -39.69 -10.98
CA CYS A 571 21.26 -39.09 -10.33
C CYS A 571 21.55 -37.61 -10.06
N LYS A 572 22.63 -37.29 -9.34
CA LYS A 572 23.07 -35.90 -9.08
C LYS A 572 23.21 -35.06 -10.35
N GLN A 573 23.84 -35.61 -11.39
CA GLN A 573 23.99 -34.89 -12.65
C GLN A 573 22.63 -34.59 -13.32
N THR A 574 21.71 -35.56 -13.30
CA THR A 574 20.37 -35.39 -13.87
C THR A 574 19.54 -34.41 -13.05
N CYS A 575 19.56 -34.55 -11.72
CA CYS A 575 18.89 -33.66 -10.76
C CYS A 575 19.40 -32.22 -10.85
N SER A 576 20.71 -32.00 -10.97
CA SER A 576 21.29 -30.66 -11.22
C SER A 576 20.72 -30.03 -12.50
N ARG A 577 20.59 -30.78 -13.60
CA ARG A 577 20.01 -30.25 -14.84
C ARG A 577 18.52 -29.93 -14.72
N ILE A 578 17.79 -30.65 -13.88
CA ILE A 578 16.38 -30.36 -13.58
C ILE A 578 16.29 -29.06 -12.75
N ARG A 579 17.17 -28.88 -11.76
CA ARG A 579 17.26 -27.63 -10.98
C ARG A 579 17.58 -26.43 -11.87
N ASP A 580 18.55 -26.54 -12.77
CA ASP A 580 18.89 -25.46 -13.70
C ASP A 580 17.67 -24.97 -14.51
N ILE A 581 16.78 -25.90 -14.92
CA ILE A 581 15.53 -25.57 -15.61
C ILE A 581 14.59 -24.79 -14.69
N GLY A 582 14.35 -25.31 -13.48
CA GLY A 582 13.46 -24.67 -12.51
C GLY A 582 13.97 -23.29 -12.08
N ASP A 583 15.24 -23.19 -11.71
CA ASP A 583 15.87 -21.93 -11.30
C ASP A 583 15.75 -20.89 -12.43
N THR A 584 16.01 -21.26 -13.69
CA THR A 584 15.84 -20.35 -14.83
C THR A 584 14.39 -19.87 -14.98
N GLN A 585 13.42 -20.77 -14.83
CA GLN A 585 11.99 -20.42 -14.95
C GLN A 585 11.53 -19.51 -13.81
N ASP A 586 11.94 -19.82 -12.58
CA ASP A 586 11.61 -19.06 -11.37
C ASP A 586 12.19 -17.63 -11.42
N GLU A 587 13.48 -17.51 -11.76
CA GLU A 587 14.16 -16.21 -11.91
C GLU A 587 13.50 -15.37 -13.00
N LEU A 588 13.24 -15.97 -14.18
CA LEU A 588 12.61 -15.26 -15.29
C LEU A 588 11.21 -14.79 -14.92
N LEU A 589 10.39 -15.63 -14.28
CA LEU A 589 9.02 -15.28 -13.93
C LEU A 589 8.97 -14.13 -12.93
N GLY A 590 9.88 -14.12 -11.95
CA GLY A 590 10.09 -12.98 -11.06
C GLY A 590 10.52 -11.71 -11.80
N GLU A 591 11.38 -11.84 -12.81
CA GLU A 591 11.80 -10.72 -13.65
C GLU A 591 10.64 -10.14 -14.47
N LEU A 592 9.82 -10.99 -15.09
CA LEU A 592 8.68 -10.57 -15.91
C LEU A 592 7.64 -9.83 -15.05
N ARG A 593 7.37 -10.32 -13.83
CA ARG A 593 6.51 -9.63 -12.86
C ARG A 593 7.07 -8.26 -12.47
N ASP A 594 8.37 -8.15 -12.21
CA ASP A 594 8.99 -6.87 -11.89
C ASP A 594 8.88 -5.87 -13.06
N ILE A 595 9.03 -6.33 -14.31
CA ILE A 595 8.82 -5.49 -15.50
C ILE A 595 7.36 -4.98 -15.54
N MET A 596 6.37 -5.81 -15.22
CA MET A 596 4.97 -5.38 -15.16
C MET A 596 4.69 -4.36 -14.06
N LYS A 597 5.27 -4.55 -12.87
CA LYS A 597 5.18 -3.56 -11.78
C LYS A 597 5.81 -2.22 -12.18
N ILE A 598 6.99 -2.26 -12.82
CA ILE A 598 7.64 -1.07 -13.38
C ILE A 598 6.74 -0.40 -14.41
N ALA A 599 6.10 -1.16 -15.32
CA ALA A 599 5.19 -0.59 -16.31
C ALA A 599 3.97 0.09 -15.64
N ARG A 600 3.32 -0.58 -14.69
CA ARG A 600 2.17 -0.04 -13.93
C ARG A 600 2.52 1.25 -13.20
N GLN A 601 3.64 1.27 -12.49
CA GLN A 601 4.05 2.43 -11.71
C GLN A 601 4.59 3.55 -12.59
N ARG A 602 5.33 3.23 -13.68
CA ARG A 602 5.75 4.21 -14.69
C ARG A 602 4.54 4.89 -15.31
N ALA A 603 3.50 4.14 -15.64
CA ALA A 603 2.26 4.71 -16.16
C ALA A 603 1.63 5.69 -15.16
N GLY A 604 1.57 5.33 -13.88
CA GLY A 604 1.10 6.21 -12.81
C GLY A 604 1.94 7.48 -12.65
N VAL A 605 3.27 7.36 -12.57
CA VAL A 605 4.17 8.53 -12.46
C VAL A 605 4.06 9.44 -13.68
N LEU A 606 3.98 8.88 -14.89
CA LEU A 606 3.76 9.67 -16.09
C LEU A 606 2.41 10.38 -16.02
N HIS A 607 1.35 9.66 -15.63
CA HIS A 607 -0.02 10.20 -15.53
C HIS A 607 -0.07 11.46 -14.66
N THR A 608 0.62 11.45 -13.51
CA THR A 608 0.69 12.63 -12.62
C THR A 608 1.25 13.89 -13.26
N ARG A 609 2.02 13.76 -14.35
CA ARG A 609 2.74 14.87 -14.98
C ARG A 609 2.15 15.30 -16.33
N GLN A 610 1.06 14.66 -16.78
CA GLN A 610 0.48 14.93 -18.10
C GLN A 610 -0.71 15.88 -18.00
N THR A 611 -0.69 16.94 -18.82
CA THR A 611 -1.83 17.86 -18.95
C THR A 611 -2.82 17.43 -20.04
N ASP A 612 -2.39 16.58 -20.98
CA ASP A 612 -3.21 16.07 -22.06
C ASP A 612 -4.13 14.91 -21.59
N PRO A 613 -5.47 15.07 -21.62
CA PRO A 613 -6.41 14.04 -21.22
C PRO A 613 -6.34 12.75 -22.06
N HIS A 614 -5.97 12.83 -23.34
CA HIS A 614 -5.84 11.64 -24.20
C HIS A 614 -4.68 10.78 -23.74
N VAL A 615 -3.55 11.41 -23.42
CA VAL A 615 -2.38 10.74 -22.85
C VAL A 615 -2.71 10.13 -21.48
N ARG A 616 -3.43 10.85 -20.62
CA ARG A 616 -3.84 10.32 -19.31
C ARG A 616 -4.77 9.12 -19.45
N LYS A 617 -5.76 9.17 -20.35
CA LYS A 617 -6.65 8.03 -20.65
C LYS A 617 -5.84 6.80 -21.09
N PHE A 618 -4.88 6.97 -21.99
CA PHE A 618 -3.98 5.88 -22.39
C PHE A 618 -3.21 5.28 -21.20
N LEU A 619 -2.64 6.12 -20.34
CA LEU A 619 -1.89 5.65 -19.17
C LEU A 619 -2.77 4.90 -18.16
N ARG A 620 -4.04 5.31 -18.00
CA ARG A 620 -5.03 4.56 -17.20
C ARG A 620 -5.34 3.20 -17.81
N LEU A 621 -5.47 3.09 -19.13
CA LEU A 621 -5.61 1.79 -19.82
C LEU A 621 -4.41 0.86 -19.60
N VAL A 622 -3.19 1.39 -19.63
CA VAL A 622 -1.99 0.60 -19.31
C VAL A 622 -2.00 0.12 -17.86
N ARG A 623 -2.43 0.97 -16.91
CA ARG A 623 -2.60 0.58 -15.51
C ARG A 623 -3.65 -0.53 -15.36
N ALA A 624 -4.80 -0.41 -16.01
CA ALA A 624 -5.85 -1.43 -15.99
C ALA A 624 -5.34 -2.79 -16.52
N ARG A 625 -4.72 -2.82 -17.70
CA ARG A 625 -4.19 -4.07 -18.28
C ARG A 625 -3.06 -4.68 -17.47
N THR A 626 -2.20 -3.87 -16.85
CA THR A 626 -1.15 -4.39 -15.96
C THR A 626 -1.73 -4.95 -14.66
N LYS A 627 -2.82 -4.37 -14.13
CA LYS A 627 -3.55 -4.93 -12.98
C LYS A 627 -4.07 -6.35 -13.27
N GLU A 628 -4.63 -6.58 -14.46
CA GLU A 628 -5.19 -7.89 -14.84
C GLU A 628 -4.18 -9.04 -14.81
N ILE A 629 -2.92 -8.81 -15.16
CA ILE A 629 -1.86 -9.83 -15.10
C ILE A 629 -1.20 -9.89 -13.71
N LEU A 630 -1.11 -8.76 -13.00
CA LEU A 630 -0.52 -8.69 -11.65
C LEU A 630 -1.43 -9.24 -10.56
N ARG A 631 -2.75 -9.29 -10.78
CA ARG A 631 -3.72 -9.84 -9.83
C ARG A 631 -3.49 -11.31 -9.52
N ILE A 632 -3.00 -12.07 -10.52
CA ILE A 632 -2.57 -13.45 -10.28
C ILE A 632 -1.21 -13.35 -9.58
N SER A 633 -1.18 -13.77 -8.32
CA SER A 633 0.01 -13.70 -7.49
C SER A 633 0.30 -15.05 -6.89
N TYR A 634 1.59 -15.37 -6.78
CA TYR A 634 2.06 -16.56 -6.12
C TYR A 634 2.99 -16.14 -4.99
N ASP A 635 2.83 -16.82 -3.87
CA ASP A 635 3.69 -16.81 -2.69
C ASP A 635 5.18 -16.74 -3.02
N MET A 636 5.59 -17.58 -3.95
CA MET A 636 6.82 -17.45 -4.70
C MET A 636 6.45 -17.66 -6.16
N GLU A 637 6.85 -16.73 -7.04
CA GLU A 637 6.57 -16.87 -8.47
C GLU A 637 7.04 -18.23 -9.01
N GLY A 638 8.00 -18.90 -8.38
CA GLY A 638 8.44 -20.25 -8.74
C GLY A 638 8.31 -21.36 -7.70
N LYS A 639 7.77 -21.16 -6.50
CA LYS A 639 7.90 -22.18 -5.42
C LYS A 639 6.63 -22.38 -4.60
N GLN A 640 6.59 -23.48 -3.84
CA GLN A 640 5.55 -23.82 -2.86
C GLN A 640 5.63 -23.01 -1.59
#